data_AF-A0A957AR38-F1
#
_entry.id   AF-A0A957AR38-F1
#
_cell.length_a   1.000
_cell.length_b   1.000
_cell.length_c   1.000
_cell.angle_alpha   90.00
_cell.angle_beta   90.00
_cell.angle_gamma   90.00
#
_symmetry.space_group_name_H-M   'P 1'
#
loop_
_entity.id
_entity.type
_entity.pdbx_description
1 polymer ?
#
loop_
_entity_poly.entity_id
_entity_poly.type
_entity_poly.pdbx_seq_one_letter_code
_entity_poly.pdbx_strand_id
1 'polypeptide(L)'
;MRPHINHRRLIQLIIVNAVVIALVLAWNHNQKRESISLAIAKGKHLLDMPAAVAAYPSGYLLDVSAIEQVALADPALGETLAGKATEFLSAVPLSAGEARFWQDAGCGRLNCAYVTFYDYTNEGTIEAVVNLDRNEVVGHWTNANARPGGSSEVLPKVMAIAAADAQVRSILGEDIGAVDPLMIPMSGWLADNACRDDWCVDLTFQDPAGTGRIYHVFVNLEQEKVARTFYTRGREDRSDAKPLAQRNAFTDGCHEEYGWNVCWEMTANDGINFRDATYDGHLIFSSAKIGQIEAWYPSWPGGYRDEIGFAATVPPFGGTEINDLGDGFEIRQLFTEFTRWPNCICCYRYEETIRYYADGRFELLFVSHGPGCDDLSIYRPFWRIDLDLDGPENDEVWLFENAQWTQKIEEFETYPVVDDLSPESHKLATFDGDVHYRWSLERTDPLGLDEAYLFLLQWGEMEGEGPITTGPGDTFIPPRQWIDGERLSGENIVLWYVPLLNTKKGGPWWCMPDPDPDFSPCEAVLHADPSGELRQPTAEEVAELQVQSAASPTVGAPTAVAEPTATPRPIDGATPEEIILNAGCGSCHKIGAIGEAHKVGPDLTYIGLTAAERVPDMSAESYIRQSILEPNAYLAPECPNAPCMPGIMPQNFHTRLTAEQLDTLVGFLLAQQGPQPTPVPIGNGLAATPAPKAVSAAKVVAPPPVGPMPSTVIGILIILLVAALSAFLLFKDHSV
;
A
#
# COMPACT_ATOMS: atom_id res chain seq x y z
N MET A 1 0.06 78.02 3.75
CA MET A 1 0.98 77.43 2.75
C MET A 1 0.47 76.05 2.41
N ARG A 2 0.15 75.76 1.14
CA ARG A 2 -0.20 74.39 0.71
C ARG A 2 1.10 73.61 0.52
N PRO A 3 1.25 72.41 1.11
CA PRO A 3 2.45 71.61 0.89
C PRO A 3 2.52 71.21 -0.58
N HIS A 4 3.56 71.67 -1.29
CA HIS A 4 3.85 71.20 -2.63
C HIS A 4 4.52 69.82 -2.49
N ILE A 5 3.72 68.76 -2.52
CA ILE A 5 4.25 67.40 -2.64
C ILE A 5 4.99 67.35 -3.97
N ASN A 6 6.29 67.06 -3.92
CA ASN A 6 7.11 66.93 -5.12
C ASN A 6 6.72 65.62 -5.83
N HIS A 7 5.75 65.70 -6.76
CA HIS A 7 5.20 64.54 -7.47
C HIS A 7 6.28 63.62 -8.05
N ARG A 8 7.42 64.18 -8.48
CA ARG A 8 8.58 63.41 -8.97
C ARG A 8 9.19 62.51 -7.89
N ARG A 9 9.30 62.99 -6.64
CA ARG A 9 9.83 62.20 -5.51
C ARG A 9 8.84 61.15 -5.05
N LEU A 10 7.55 61.46 -5.03
CA LEU A 10 6.50 60.49 -4.73
C LEU A 10 6.53 59.33 -5.75
N ILE A 11 6.62 59.65 -7.04
CA ILE A 11 6.75 58.66 -8.12
C ILE A 11 8.04 57.83 -7.94
N GLN A 12 9.18 58.46 -7.64
CA GLN A 12 10.44 57.75 -7.38
C GLN A 12 10.34 56.76 -6.21
N LEU A 13 9.69 57.13 -5.11
CA LEU A 13 9.51 56.25 -3.97
C LEU A 13 8.53 55.10 -4.26
N ILE A 14 7.45 55.35 -5.02
CA ILE A 14 6.56 54.29 -5.49
C ILE A 14 7.33 53.29 -6.36
N ILE A 15 8.16 53.79 -7.29
CA ILE A 15 9.01 52.94 -8.15
C ILE A 15 9.99 52.13 -7.29
N VAL A 16 10.67 52.74 -6.32
CA VAL A 16 11.62 52.04 -5.45
C VAL A 16 10.93 50.94 -4.63
N ASN A 17 9.76 51.21 -4.04
CA ASN A 17 9.01 50.20 -3.30
C ASN A 17 8.52 49.08 -4.22
N ALA A 18 8.02 49.41 -5.41
CA ALA A 18 7.60 48.41 -6.40
C ALA A 18 8.76 47.52 -6.85
N VAL A 19 9.95 48.10 -7.08
CA VAL A 19 11.16 47.35 -7.43
C VAL A 19 11.61 46.45 -6.28
N VAL A 20 11.62 46.94 -5.04
CA VAL A 20 11.99 46.12 -3.87
C VAL A 20 11.00 44.98 -3.65
N ILE A 21 9.69 45.23 -3.75
CA ILE A 21 8.66 44.19 -3.68
C ILE A 21 8.90 43.16 -4.78
N ALA A 22 9.12 43.59 -6.03
CA ALA A 22 9.38 42.68 -7.14
C ALA A 22 10.66 41.83 -6.92
N LEU A 23 11.74 42.43 -6.40
CA LEU A 23 12.98 41.71 -6.10
C LEU A 23 12.80 40.70 -4.96
N VAL A 24 12.07 41.06 -3.91
CA VAL A 24 11.76 40.15 -2.79
C VAL A 24 10.86 39.00 -3.25
N LEU A 25 9.85 39.28 -4.07
CA LEU A 25 9.00 38.25 -4.66
C LEU A 25 9.80 37.31 -5.57
N ALA A 26 10.69 37.86 -6.40
CA ALA A 26 11.58 37.08 -7.26
C ALA A 26 12.56 36.22 -6.44
N TRP A 27 13.12 36.77 -5.36
CA TRP A 27 14.00 36.03 -4.45
C TRP A 27 13.26 34.88 -3.75
N ASN A 28 12.08 35.14 -3.19
CA ASN A 28 11.26 34.11 -2.55
C ASN A 28 10.83 33.03 -3.55
N HIS A 29 10.45 33.42 -4.77
CA HIS A 29 10.13 32.47 -5.83
C HIS A 29 11.34 31.62 -6.21
N ASN A 30 12.53 32.21 -6.30
CA ASN A 30 13.76 31.46 -6.58
C ASN A 30 14.08 30.44 -5.49
N GLN A 31 13.98 30.84 -4.23
CA GLN A 31 14.21 29.94 -3.09
C GLN A 31 13.19 28.80 -3.04
N LYS A 32 11.91 29.07 -3.32
CA LYS A 32 10.90 28.01 -3.43
C LYS A 32 11.23 27.01 -4.54
N ARG A 33 11.69 27.48 -5.70
CA ARG A 33 12.12 26.60 -6.79
C ARG A 33 13.33 25.74 -6.41
N GLU A 34 14.33 26.33 -5.75
CA GLU A 34 15.52 25.60 -5.27
C GLU A 34 15.14 24.53 -4.24
N SER A 35 14.24 24.86 -3.31
CA SER A 35 13.70 23.91 -2.32
C SER A 35 12.99 22.72 -2.98
N ILE A 36 12.06 22.98 -3.90
CA ILE A 36 11.35 21.92 -4.63
C ILE A 36 12.35 21.09 -5.46
N SER A 37 13.32 21.72 -6.11
CA SER A 37 14.35 21.02 -6.89
C SER A 37 15.19 20.09 -6.02
N LEU A 38 15.51 20.51 -4.79
CA LEU A 38 16.21 19.67 -3.82
C LEU A 38 15.35 18.49 -3.35
N ALA A 39 14.07 18.71 -3.07
CA ALA A 39 13.14 17.64 -2.71
C ALA A 39 13.01 16.60 -3.83
N ILE A 40 12.89 17.05 -5.09
CA ILE A 40 12.88 16.18 -6.28
C ILE A 40 14.18 15.40 -6.37
N ALA A 41 15.34 16.06 -6.23
CA ALA A 41 16.63 15.39 -6.32
C ALA A 41 16.79 14.30 -5.24
N LYS A 42 16.31 14.55 -4.02
CA LYS A 42 16.29 13.56 -2.94
C LYS A 42 15.38 12.37 -3.25
N GLY A 43 14.17 12.62 -3.76
CA GLY A 43 13.27 11.51 -4.15
C GLY A 43 13.78 10.70 -5.35
N LYS A 44 14.34 11.36 -6.38
CA LYS A 44 15.01 10.66 -7.50
C LYS A 44 16.20 9.83 -7.02
N HIS A 45 16.93 10.30 -6.01
CA HIS A 45 18.01 9.52 -5.42
C HIS A 45 17.53 8.21 -4.78
N LEU A 46 16.31 8.20 -4.20
CA LEU A 46 15.69 6.97 -3.69
C LEU A 46 15.23 6.03 -4.81
N LEU A 47 14.62 6.58 -5.88
CA LEU A 47 14.07 5.84 -7.00
C LEU A 47 15.12 5.28 -7.96
N ASP A 48 16.10 6.09 -8.37
CA ASP A 48 17.04 5.71 -9.43
C ASP A 48 18.29 5.02 -8.86
N MET A 49 18.65 5.34 -7.61
CA MET A 49 19.90 4.99 -6.92
C MET A 49 21.19 5.30 -7.71
N PRO A 50 22.23 5.87 -7.08
CA PRO A 50 23.50 6.07 -7.77
C PRO A 50 24.09 4.74 -8.27
N ALA A 51 24.73 4.77 -9.44
CA ALA A 51 25.43 3.62 -10.03
C ALA A 51 26.50 2.98 -9.11
N ALA A 52 26.94 3.68 -8.06
CA ALA A 52 27.87 3.16 -7.07
C ALA A 52 27.23 2.15 -6.09
N VAL A 53 25.90 2.14 -5.96
CA VAL A 53 25.13 1.25 -5.07
C VAL A 53 24.07 0.42 -5.82
N ALA A 54 23.68 0.84 -7.02
CA ALA A 54 22.87 0.04 -7.93
C ALA A 54 23.71 -1.11 -8.52
N ALA A 55 23.18 -2.32 -8.51
CA ALA A 55 23.88 -3.54 -8.89
C ALA A 55 23.16 -4.31 -10.02
N TYR A 56 22.53 -3.57 -10.93
CA TYR A 56 21.86 -4.12 -12.10
C TYR A 56 22.79 -5.06 -12.89
N PRO A 57 22.30 -6.23 -13.33
CA PRO A 57 22.98 -7.00 -14.36
C PRO A 57 23.18 -6.18 -15.64
N SER A 58 24.21 -6.54 -16.40
CA SER A 58 24.53 -5.84 -17.64
C SER A 58 23.35 -5.89 -18.62
N GLY A 59 22.99 -4.74 -19.19
CA GLY A 59 21.92 -4.61 -20.18
C GLY A 59 20.57 -4.12 -19.62
N TYR A 60 20.38 -4.10 -18.30
CA TYR A 60 19.12 -3.65 -17.70
C TYR A 60 18.94 -2.12 -17.64
N LEU A 61 20.01 -1.36 -17.82
CA LEU A 61 19.94 0.11 -17.87
C LEU A 61 19.65 0.58 -19.29
N LEU A 62 18.56 1.33 -19.45
CA LEU A 62 18.10 1.89 -20.72
C LEU A 62 18.42 3.37 -20.87
N ASP A 63 18.54 3.83 -22.12
CA ASP A 63 18.44 5.26 -22.45
C ASP A 63 16.96 5.65 -22.58
N VAL A 64 16.34 5.94 -21.44
CA VAL A 64 14.91 6.23 -21.32
C VAL A 64 14.49 7.40 -22.23
N SER A 65 15.32 8.44 -22.35
CA SER A 65 15.00 9.61 -23.17
C SER A 65 15.04 9.29 -24.67
N ALA A 66 15.98 8.46 -25.11
CA ALA A 66 16.00 8.00 -26.49
C ALA A 66 14.77 7.15 -26.82
N ILE A 67 14.35 6.27 -25.90
CA ILE A 67 13.18 5.40 -26.08
C ILE A 67 11.88 6.22 -26.11
N GLU A 68 11.73 7.20 -25.22
CA GLU A 68 10.61 8.13 -25.24
C GLU A 68 10.50 8.84 -26.60
N GLN A 69 11.63 9.30 -27.16
CA GLN A 69 11.63 9.93 -28.48
C GLN A 69 11.21 8.99 -29.61
N VAL A 70 11.62 7.71 -29.55
CA VAL A 70 11.18 6.69 -30.51
C VAL A 70 9.67 6.47 -30.40
N ALA A 71 9.15 6.30 -29.19
CA ALA A 71 7.72 6.12 -28.95
C ALA A 71 6.89 7.32 -29.44
N LEU A 72 7.32 8.55 -29.11
CA LEU A 72 6.62 9.77 -29.54
C LEU A 72 6.72 10.04 -31.05
N ALA A 73 7.71 9.46 -31.74
CA ALA A 73 7.87 9.59 -33.18
C ALA A 73 7.04 8.57 -33.98
N ASP A 74 6.50 7.53 -33.34
CA ASP A 74 5.68 6.52 -34.00
C ASP A 74 4.32 7.09 -34.44
N PRO A 75 3.92 6.97 -35.71
CA PRO A 75 2.66 7.52 -36.18
C PRO A 75 1.40 6.89 -35.54
N ALA A 76 1.38 5.58 -35.30
CA ALA A 76 0.18 4.87 -34.81
C ALA A 76 -0.03 5.12 -33.31
N LEU A 77 1.05 5.08 -32.54
CA LEU A 77 1.04 5.53 -31.14
C LEU A 77 0.74 7.02 -31.05
N GLY A 78 1.30 7.84 -31.95
CA GLY A 78 1.00 9.27 -32.06
C GLY A 78 -0.48 9.57 -32.28
N GLU A 79 -1.19 8.76 -33.08
CA GLU A 79 -2.65 8.85 -33.22
C GLU A 79 -3.39 8.48 -31.93
N THR A 80 -2.90 7.48 -31.19
CA THR A 80 -3.46 7.04 -29.90
C THR A 80 -3.29 8.08 -28.80
N LEU A 81 -2.18 8.84 -28.83
CA LEU A 81 -1.87 9.93 -27.91
C LEU A 81 -2.56 11.25 -28.30
N ALA A 82 -2.90 11.43 -29.58
CA ALA A 82 -3.38 12.71 -30.10
C ALA A 82 -4.65 13.22 -29.39
N GLY A 83 -4.62 14.49 -28.99
CA GLY A 83 -5.77 15.16 -28.36
C GLY A 83 -5.99 14.84 -26.88
N LYS A 84 -5.11 14.03 -26.28
CA LYS A 84 -5.15 13.67 -24.85
C LYS A 84 -4.07 14.42 -24.06
N ALA A 85 -4.34 14.67 -22.79
CA ALA A 85 -3.35 15.12 -21.82
C ALA A 85 -2.56 13.91 -21.32
N THR A 86 -1.40 13.64 -21.92
CA THR A 86 -0.57 12.48 -21.58
C THR A 86 0.75 12.87 -20.94
N GLU A 87 1.26 12.01 -20.05
CA GLU A 87 2.56 12.17 -19.40
C GLU A 87 3.35 10.86 -19.50
N PHE A 88 4.61 10.93 -19.94
CA PHE A 88 5.49 9.76 -19.98
C PHE A 88 5.87 9.34 -18.55
N LEU A 89 5.79 8.04 -18.26
CA LEU A 89 5.99 7.51 -16.90
C LEU A 89 7.28 6.72 -16.75
N SER A 90 7.52 5.80 -17.69
CA SER A 90 8.64 4.87 -17.61
C SER A 90 8.92 4.19 -18.96
N ALA A 91 10.17 3.71 -19.08
CA ALA A 91 10.56 2.70 -20.04
C ALA A 91 11.43 1.66 -19.31
N VAL A 92 11.05 0.39 -19.38
CA VAL A 92 11.75 -0.73 -18.72
C VAL A 92 12.09 -1.81 -19.74
N PRO A 93 13.26 -2.47 -19.64
CA PRO A 93 13.62 -3.53 -20.59
C PRO A 93 12.74 -4.75 -20.36
N LEU A 94 12.40 -5.44 -21.44
CA LEU A 94 11.76 -6.76 -21.37
C LEU A 94 12.82 -7.83 -21.15
N SER A 95 12.63 -8.62 -20.11
CA SER A 95 13.40 -9.85 -19.89
C SER A 95 13.07 -10.92 -20.95
N ALA A 96 13.71 -12.09 -20.88
CA ALA A 96 13.58 -13.08 -21.96
C ALA A 96 12.18 -13.70 -22.02
N GLY A 97 11.57 -13.99 -20.88
CA GLY A 97 10.20 -14.48 -20.77
C GLY A 97 9.19 -13.37 -21.05
N GLU A 98 9.37 -12.14 -20.55
CA GLU A 98 8.46 -11.03 -20.91
C GLU A 98 8.49 -10.72 -22.42
N ALA A 99 9.65 -10.87 -23.07
CA ALA A 99 9.79 -10.66 -24.51
C ALA A 99 9.19 -11.80 -25.36
N ARG A 100 8.78 -12.94 -24.76
CA ARG A 100 8.35 -14.14 -25.51
C ARG A 100 7.13 -13.88 -26.39
N PHE A 101 6.23 -13.01 -25.94
CA PHE A 101 5.03 -12.59 -26.66
C PHE A 101 5.30 -11.70 -27.88
N TRP A 102 6.53 -11.19 -27.99
CA TRP A 102 6.95 -10.27 -29.04
C TRP A 102 8.07 -10.84 -29.91
N GLN A 103 8.33 -12.15 -29.84
CA GLN A 103 9.39 -12.80 -30.61
C GLN A 103 9.20 -12.65 -32.13
N ASP A 104 7.96 -12.74 -32.61
CA ASP A 104 7.63 -12.52 -34.02
C ASP A 104 7.91 -11.07 -34.47
N ALA A 105 7.91 -10.14 -33.52
CA ALA A 105 8.32 -8.76 -33.71
C ALA A 105 9.83 -8.53 -33.41
N GLY A 106 10.64 -9.59 -33.37
CA GLY A 106 12.08 -9.53 -33.17
C GLY A 106 12.49 -9.11 -31.76
N CYS A 107 11.60 -9.22 -30.78
CA CYS A 107 11.97 -9.10 -29.37
C CYS A 107 12.59 -10.39 -28.84
N GLY A 108 13.51 -10.23 -27.92
CA GLY A 108 14.18 -11.26 -27.15
C GLY A 108 14.73 -10.61 -25.88
N ARG A 109 15.71 -11.26 -25.25
CA ARG A 109 16.27 -10.80 -23.98
C ARG A 109 16.87 -9.38 -24.10
N LEU A 110 16.26 -8.42 -23.40
CA LEU A 110 16.74 -7.05 -23.20
C LEU A 110 16.91 -6.20 -24.47
N ASN A 111 16.35 -6.61 -25.62
CA ASN A 111 16.38 -5.82 -26.86
C ASN A 111 15.04 -5.13 -27.19
N CYS A 112 14.06 -5.25 -26.29
CA CYS A 112 12.81 -4.50 -26.33
C CYS A 112 12.55 -3.82 -24.99
N ALA A 113 11.78 -2.74 -25.01
CA ALA A 113 11.37 -2.02 -23.82
C ALA A 113 9.84 -1.87 -23.76
N TYR A 114 9.28 -2.04 -22.57
CA TYR A 114 7.90 -1.68 -22.24
C TYR A 114 7.86 -0.20 -21.85
N VAL A 115 6.97 0.55 -22.48
CA VAL A 115 6.86 2.01 -22.40
C VAL A 115 5.46 2.36 -21.90
N THR A 116 5.39 3.20 -20.86
CA THR A 116 4.12 3.58 -20.25
C THR A 116 3.94 5.09 -20.27
N PHE A 117 2.78 5.53 -20.75
CA PHE A 117 2.26 6.89 -20.61
C PHE A 117 1.01 6.85 -19.73
N TYR A 118 0.77 7.90 -18.93
CA TYR A 118 -0.53 8.12 -18.29
C TYR A 118 -1.42 8.98 -19.18
N ASP A 119 -2.70 8.63 -19.31
CA ASP A 119 -3.73 9.41 -20.00
C ASP A 119 -4.65 10.09 -18.99
N TYR A 120 -4.40 11.36 -18.68
CA TYR A 120 -5.24 12.15 -17.77
C TYR A 120 -6.62 12.49 -18.36
N THR A 121 -6.86 12.24 -19.65
CA THR A 121 -8.14 12.56 -20.30
C THR A 121 -9.16 11.46 -20.12
N ASN A 122 -8.72 10.21 -20.25
CA ASN A 122 -9.59 9.04 -20.12
C ASN A 122 -9.33 8.23 -18.86
N GLU A 123 -8.29 8.60 -18.09
CA GLU A 123 -7.76 7.87 -16.93
C GLU A 123 -7.19 6.49 -17.34
N GLY A 124 -6.11 6.06 -16.69
CA GLY A 124 -5.38 4.85 -17.08
C GLY A 124 -4.13 5.12 -17.90
N THR A 125 -3.55 4.05 -18.45
CA THR A 125 -2.28 4.08 -19.18
C THR A 125 -2.45 3.85 -20.68
N ILE A 126 -1.52 4.40 -21.45
CA ILE A 126 -1.26 4.04 -22.84
C ILE A 126 0.11 3.38 -22.85
N GLU A 127 0.15 2.14 -23.31
CA GLU A 127 1.31 1.26 -23.19
C GLU A 127 1.80 0.87 -24.57
N ALA A 128 3.11 0.67 -24.69
CA ALA A 128 3.74 0.29 -25.94
C ALA A 128 4.98 -0.59 -25.71
N VAL A 129 5.32 -1.38 -26.72
CA VAL A 129 6.57 -2.13 -26.78
C VAL A 129 7.44 -1.55 -27.90
N VAL A 130 8.68 -1.20 -27.56
CA VAL A 130 9.66 -0.63 -28.49
C VAL A 130 10.80 -1.63 -28.71
N ASN A 131 11.04 -2.01 -29.95
CA ASN A 131 12.22 -2.77 -30.35
C ASN A 131 13.44 -1.83 -30.44
N LEU A 132 14.44 -2.06 -29.59
CA LEU A 132 15.58 -1.17 -29.40
C LEU A 132 16.63 -1.31 -30.52
N ASP A 133 16.72 -2.49 -31.15
CA ASP A 133 17.64 -2.72 -32.27
C ASP A 133 17.19 -1.97 -33.53
N ARG A 134 15.87 -1.87 -33.72
CA ARG A 134 15.24 -1.27 -34.91
C ARG A 134 14.71 0.14 -34.66
N ASN A 135 14.61 0.58 -33.41
CA ASN A 135 13.97 1.82 -32.98
C ASN A 135 12.54 1.94 -33.54
N GLU A 136 11.72 0.92 -33.28
CA GLU A 136 10.37 0.77 -33.83
C GLU A 136 9.39 0.37 -32.72
N VAL A 137 8.21 1.00 -32.67
CA VAL A 137 7.10 0.53 -31.84
C VAL A 137 6.51 -0.72 -32.51
N VAL A 138 6.49 -1.83 -31.78
CA VAL A 138 6.00 -3.12 -32.30
C VAL A 138 4.61 -3.49 -31.79
N GLY A 139 4.11 -2.80 -30.77
CA GLY A 139 2.76 -2.93 -30.25
C GLY A 139 2.39 -1.77 -29.34
N HIS A 140 1.11 -1.43 -29.27
CA HIS A 140 0.58 -0.44 -28.33
C HIS A 140 -0.91 -0.67 -28.02
N TRP A 141 -1.34 -0.31 -26.80
CA TRP A 141 -2.72 -0.45 -26.34
C TRP A 141 -3.04 0.54 -25.21
N THR A 142 -4.28 0.50 -24.71
CA THR A 142 -4.77 1.32 -23.60
C THR A 142 -5.21 0.42 -22.44
N ASN A 143 -4.86 0.78 -21.21
CA ASN A 143 -5.31 0.10 -20.00
C ASN A 143 -6.00 1.11 -19.07
N ALA A 144 -7.34 1.13 -19.12
CA ALA A 144 -8.16 2.08 -18.35
C ALA A 144 -8.09 1.85 -16.83
N ASN A 145 -7.75 0.64 -16.42
CA ASN A 145 -7.73 0.24 -15.00
C ASN A 145 -6.37 0.53 -14.33
N ALA A 146 -5.37 1.03 -15.06
CA ALA A 146 -4.05 1.30 -14.51
C ALA A 146 -3.99 2.59 -13.69
N ARG A 147 -3.33 2.52 -12.53
CA ARG A 147 -2.97 3.59 -11.58
C ARG A 147 -1.55 3.30 -11.09
N PRO A 148 -0.54 3.50 -11.95
CA PRO A 148 0.82 2.97 -11.75
C PRO A 148 1.52 3.52 -10.50
N GLY A 149 2.62 2.88 -10.10
CA GLY A 149 3.53 3.38 -9.07
C GLY A 149 4.05 4.81 -9.30
N GLY A 150 4.63 5.40 -8.25
CA GLY A 150 5.38 6.65 -8.39
C GLY A 150 6.65 6.44 -9.22
N SER A 151 6.96 7.35 -10.14
CA SER A 151 8.18 7.29 -10.96
C SER A 151 9.02 8.55 -10.85
N SER A 152 10.26 8.47 -11.31
CA SER A 152 11.18 9.61 -11.37
C SER A 152 10.66 10.72 -12.29
N GLU A 153 9.79 10.41 -13.25
CA GLU A 153 9.18 11.38 -14.16
C GLU A 153 8.01 12.13 -13.52
N VAL A 154 7.27 11.48 -12.64
CA VAL A 154 6.07 12.05 -11.98
C VAL A 154 6.44 12.85 -10.73
N LEU A 155 7.60 12.56 -10.13
CA LEU A 155 8.06 13.18 -8.89
C LEU A 155 8.07 14.73 -8.89
N PRO A 156 8.50 15.42 -9.97
CA PRO A 156 8.41 16.88 -10.04
C PRO A 156 6.98 17.41 -9.84
N LYS A 157 5.99 16.76 -10.43
CA LYS A 157 4.58 17.14 -10.32
C LYS A 157 4.07 16.91 -8.89
N VAL A 158 4.31 15.72 -8.34
CA VAL A 158 3.90 15.34 -6.96
C VAL A 158 4.47 16.32 -5.94
N MET A 159 5.78 16.61 -6.02
CA MET A 159 6.47 17.54 -5.11
C MET A 159 5.96 18.98 -5.24
N ALA A 160 5.66 19.43 -6.46
CA ALA A 160 5.13 20.77 -6.68
C ALA A 160 3.73 20.95 -6.06
N ILE A 161 2.85 19.94 -6.20
CA ILE A 161 1.52 19.93 -5.59
C ILE A 161 1.63 19.95 -4.06
N ALA A 162 2.43 19.06 -3.48
CA ALA A 162 2.66 19.00 -2.03
C ALA A 162 3.23 20.33 -1.48
N ALA A 163 4.21 20.93 -2.16
CA ALA A 163 4.82 22.20 -1.76
C ALA A 163 3.90 23.43 -1.95
N ALA A 164 2.79 23.28 -2.67
CA ALA A 164 1.78 24.34 -2.81
C ALA A 164 0.75 24.30 -1.69
N ASP A 165 0.50 23.12 -1.11
CA ASP A 165 -0.54 22.91 -0.11
C ASP A 165 -0.24 23.65 1.21
N ALA A 166 -1.28 24.22 1.81
CA ALA A 166 -1.14 25.02 3.04
C ALA A 166 -0.95 24.15 4.27
N GLN A 167 -1.58 22.97 4.34
CA GLN A 167 -1.44 22.05 5.44
C GLN A 167 -0.03 21.42 5.43
N VAL A 168 0.43 20.97 4.27
CA VAL A 168 1.80 20.44 4.12
C VAL A 168 2.84 21.47 4.56
N ARG A 169 2.75 22.73 4.09
CA ARG A 169 3.68 23.80 4.50
C ARG A 169 3.59 24.14 5.98
N SER A 170 2.41 23.98 6.60
CA SER A 170 2.26 24.20 8.05
C SER A 170 3.00 23.18 8.90
N ILE A 171 3.20 21.96 8.35
CA ILE A 171 3.84 20.83 9.04
C ILE A 171 5.31 20.67 8.65
N LEU A 172 5.60 20.59 7.35
CA LEU A 172 6.96 20.39 6.80
C LEU A 172 7.75 21.70 6.68
N GLY A 173 7.10 22.84 6.83
CA GLY A 173 7.68 24.16 6.62
C GLY A 173 7.58 24.65 5.17
N GLU A 174 8.03 25.90 4.95
CA GLU A 174 8.04 26.53 3.62
C GLU A 174 9.15 25.98 2.70
N ASP A 175 10.17 25.32 3.28
CA ASP A 175 11.28 24.68 2.57
C ASP A 175 11.14 23.16 2.66
N ILE A 176 10.30 22.58 1.80
CA ILE A 176 10.07 21.13 1.76
C ILE A 176 11.36 20.35 1.46
N GLY A 177 12.28 20.93 0.67
CA GLY A 177 13.59 20.34 0.37
C GLY A 177 14.51 20.18 1.58
N ALA A 178 14.25 20.87 2.68
CA ALA A 178 14.98 20.70 3.94
C ALA A 178 14.65 19.38 4.65
N VAL A 179 13.50 18.78 4.35
CA VAL A 179 13.06 17.51 4.93
C VAL A 179 13.51 16.36 4.02
N ASP A 180 13.97 15.26 4.62
CA ASP A 180 14.32 14.05 3.87
C ASP A 180 13.08 13.15 3.71
N PRO A 181 12.77 12.69 2.50
CA PRO A 181 11.76 11.65 2.31
C PRO A 181 12.23 10.37 3.01
N LEU A 182 11.28 9.64 3.60
CA LEU A 182 11.54 8.38 4.28
C LEU A 182 11.33 7.16 3.39
N MET A 183 10.56 7.31 2.32
CA MET A 183 10.13 6.23 1.44
C MET A 183 10.21 6.71 0.00
N ILE A 184 10.45 5.77 -0.91
CA ILE A 184 10.16 5.97 -2.33
C ILE A 184 8.68 6.38 -2.48
N PRO A 185 8.32 7.31 -3.39
CA PRO A 185 6.91 7.61 -3.64
C PRO A 185 6.17 6.35 -4.10
N MET A 186 5.15 5.93 -3.35
CA MET A 186 4.40 4.69 -3.62
C MET A 186 2.99 4.99 -4.11
N SER A 187 2.45 4.09 -4.93
CA SER A 187 1.01 4.08 -5.22
C SER A 187 0.26 3.71 -3.94
N GLY A 188 -0.70 4.53 -3.58
CA GLY A 188 -1.49 4.35 -2.37
C GLY A 188 -2.94 4.67 -2.63
N TRP A 189 -3.83 3.92 -1.99
CA TRP A 189 -5.27 4.10 -2.13
C TRP A 189 -5.92 4.44 -0.80
N LEU A 190 -7.03 5.17 -0.86
CA LEU A 190 -7.82 5.56 0.32
C LEU A 190 -9.28 5.20 0.08
N ALA A 191 -9.81 4.27 0.87
CA ALA A 191 -11.16 3.71 0.76
C ALA A 191 -12.28 4.76 0.91
N ASP A 192 -11.99 5.89 1.57
CA ASP A 192 -13.01 6.85 2.01
C ASP A 192 -13.05 8.17 1.20
N ASN A 193 -12.23 8.36 0.16
CA ASN A 193 -12.15 9.65 -0.55
C ASN A 193 -11.48 9.62 -1.96
N ALA A 194 -10.96 10.77 -2.41
CA ALA A 194 -10.36 11.08 -3.71
C ALA A 194 -9.08 10.29 -4.09
N CYS A 195 -8.74 9.21 -3.40
CA CYS A 195 -7.72 8.25 -3.83
C CYS A 195 -8.29 6.82 -3.87
N ARG A 196 -9.61 6.70 -3.99
CA ARG A 196 -10.29 5.42 -4.16
C ARG A 196 -10.18 4.94 -5.61
N ASP A 197 -10.55 5.82 -6.54
CA ASP A 197 -10.58 5.57 -7.98
C ASP A 197 -9.42 6.28 -8.71
N ASP A 198 -9.11 7.51 -8.29
CA ASP A 198 -8.09 8.35 -8.91
C ASP A 198 -6.65 7.90 -8.61
N TRP A 199 -5.73 8.27 -9.50
CA TRP A 199 -4.30 8.03 -9.29
C TRP A 199 -3.70 8.90 -8.19
N CYS A 200 -3.23 8.25 -7.13
CA CYS A 200 -2.57 8.89 -5.99
C CYS A 200 -1.18 8.32 -5.69
N VAL A 201 -0.29 9.22 -5.31
CA VAL A 201 1.07 8.90 -4.83
C VAL A 201 1.23 9.45 -3.43
N ASP A 202 1.72 8.62 -2.50
CA ASP A 202 2.04 9.06 -1.14
C ASP A 202 3.49 9.53 -1.03
N LEU A 203 3.68 10.63 -0.31
CA LEU A 203 4.99 11.11 0.13
C LEU A 203 5.09 10.98 1.66
N THR A 204 6.14 10.28 2.09
CA THR A 204 6.33 9.94 3.51
C THR A 204 7.51 10.71 4.11
N PHE A 205 7.27 11.39 5.23
CA PHE A 205 8.27 12.21 5.92
C PHE A 205 8.30 11.91 7.42
N GLN A 206 9.44 12.14 8.06
CA GLN A 206 9.48 12.17 9.52
C GLN A 206 8.84 13.46 10.03
N ASP A 207 8.09 13.39 11.14
CA ASP A 207 7.54 14.59 11.78
C ASP A 207 8.68 15.56 12.18
N PRO A 208 8.75 16.77 11.60
CA PRO A 208 9.82 17.73 11.91
C PRO A 208 9.81 18.20 13.37
N ALA A 209 8.69 18.03 14.08
CA ALA A 209 8.61 18.32 15.52
C ALA A 209 9.35 17.30 16.40
N GLY A 210 9.88 16.22 15.81
CA GLY A 210 10.67 15.21 16.53
C GLY A 210 9.81 14.31 17.43
N THR A 211 8.52 14.16 17.13
CA THR A 211 7.62 13.29 17.91
C THR A 211 7.87 11.80 17.67
N GLY A 212 8.67 11.47 16.65
CA GLY A 212 8.89 10.09 16.17
C GLY A 212 7.79 9.60 15.22
N ARG A 213 6.69 10.35 15.04
CA ARG A 213 5.61 9.99 14.11
C ARG A 213 6.04 10.19 12.65
N ILE A 214 5.32 9.52 11.77
CA ILE A 214 5.50 9.61 10.32
C ILE A 214 4.35 10.42 9.75
N TYR A 215 4.66 11.36 8.87
CA TYR A 215 3.70 12.22 8.19
C TYR A 215 3.55 11.78 6.73
N HIS A 216 2.32 11.47 6.35
CA HIS A 216 1.92 11.04 5.01
C HIS A 216 1.25 12.18 4.26
N VAL A 217 1.52 12.27 2.96
CA VAL A 217 0.97 13.28 2.05
C VAL A 217 0.55 12.59 0.77
N PHE A 218 -0.72 12.19 0.71
CA PHE A 218 -1.33 11.60 -0.46
C PHE A 218 -1.66 12.70 -1.46
N VAL A 219 -1.00 12.66 -2.61
CA VAL A 219 -1.20 13.60 -3.71
C VAL A 219 -2.00 12.90 -4.81
N ASN A 220 -3.15 13.48 -5.15
CA ASN A 220 -3.95 13.07 -6.29
C ASN A 220 -3.43 13.80 -7.54
N LEU A 221 -3.00 13.04 -8.54
CA LEU A 221 -2.35 13.54 -9.74
C LEU A 221 -3.33 13.96 -10.84
N GLU A 222 -4.55 13.43 -10.82
CA GLU A 222 -5.61 13.77 -11.77
C GLU A 222 -6.29 15.10 -11.40
N GLN A 223 -6.51 15.31 -10.11
CA GLN A 223 -7.09 16.53 -9.55
C GLN A 223 -6.05 17.59 -9.17
N GLU A 224 -4.76 17.26 -9.29
CA GLU A 224 -3.60 18.11 -8.97
C GLU A 224 -3.68 18.75 -7.57
N LYS A 225 -4.04 17.96 -6.56
CA LYS A 225 -4.20 18.43 -5.18
C LYS A 225 -3.69 17.41 -4.16
N VAL A 226 -3.37 17.89 -2.96
CA VAL A 226 -3.21 17.01 -1.81
C VAL A 226 -4.59 16.47 -1.42
N ALA A 227 -4.78 15.16 -1.56
CA ALA A 227 -6.03 14.48 -1.24
C ALA A 227 -6.19 14.30 0.27
N ARG A 228 -5.11 13.92 0.96
CA ARG A 228 -5.10 13.73 2.41
C ARG A 228 -3.70 13.86 2.98
N THR A 229 -3.64 14.33 4.23
CA THR A 229 -2.46 14.19 5.07
C THR A 229 -2.82 13.62 6.43
N PHE A 230 -1.94 12.80 6.99
CA PHE A 230 -2.15 12.19 8.31
C PHE A 230 -0.83 11.74 8.92
N TYR A 231 -0.90 11.39 10.20
CA TYR A 231 0.22 10.78 10.90
C TYR A 231 -0.05 9.31 11.16
N THR A 232 0.97 8.48 10.96
CA THR A 232 1.07 7.13 11.51
C THR A 232 2.08 7.10 12.65
N ARG A 233 2.13 5.97 13.36
CA ARG A 233 2.97 5.83 14.55
C ARG A 233 4.46 5.84 14.23
N GLY A 234 5.25 6.18 15.24
CA GLY A 234 6.70 5.95 15.29
C GLY A 234 7.06 4.57 15.85
N ARG A 235 8.31 4.15 15.71
CA ARG A 235 8.92 3.04 16.43
C ARG A 235 10.35 3.40 16.84
N GLU A 236 10.81 2.79 17.92
CA GLU A 236 12.21 2.92 18.34
C GLU A 236 13.11 2.16 17.36
N ASP A 237 14.32 2.68 17.15
CA ASP A 237 15.35 1.98 16.39
C ASP A 237 15.76 0.72 17.14
N ARG A 238 15.82 -0.40 16.41
CA ARG A 238 16.37 -1.67 16.85
C ARG A 238 17.88 -1.64 16.95
N SER A 239 18.40 -2.56 17.75
CA SER A 239 19.83 -2.77 17.96
C SER A 239 20.58 -3.26 16.71
N ASP A 240 19.88 -3.89 15.76
CA ASP A 240 20.45 -4.40 14.52
C ASP A 240 21.06 -3.29 13.65
N ALA A 241 22.21 -3.62 13.07
CA ALA A 241 22.89 -2.71 12.15
C ALA A 241 22.08 -2.55 10.86
N LYS A 242 22.09 -1.33 10.32
CA LYS A 242 21.54 -1.07 8.99
C LYS A 242 22.24 -1.97 7.96
N PRO A 243 21.49 -2.65 7.06
CA PRO A 243 22.07 -3.45 6.00
C PRO A 243 22.91 -2.55 5.09
N LEU A 244 23.83 -3.18 4.34
CA LEU A 244 24.59 -2.48 3.32
C LEU A 244 23.63 -1.88 2.29
N ALA A 245 23.88 -0.63 1.91
CA ALA A 245 23.15 0.01 0.84
C ALA A 245 23.50 -0.69 -0.49
N GLN A 246 22.56 -1.47 -0.99
CA GLN A 246 22.56 -2.06 -2.33
C GLN A 246 21.23 -1.66 -3.00
N ARG A 247 21.00 -1.93 -4.27
CA ARG A 247 19.66 -1.96 -4.90
C ARG A 247 19.77 -2.68 -6.22
N ASN A 248 18.70 -3.33 -6.66
CA ASN A 248 18.63 -3.95 -7.98
C ASN A 248 19.75 -4.96 -8.21
N ALA A 249 20.16 -5.63 -7.13
CA ALA A 249 21.00 -6.80 -7.21
C ALA A 249 20.06 -8.00 -7.37
N PHE A 250 20.33 -8.82 -8.37
CA PHE A 250 19.63 -10.05 -8.68
C PHE A 250 20.43 -10.79 -9.75
N THR A 251 20.04 -12.01 -10.08
CA THR A 251 20.64 -12.78 -11.18
C THR A 251 19.55 -13.54 -11.90
N ASP A 252 19.53 -13.52 -13.22
CA ASP A 252 18.70 -14.45 -14.02
C ASP A 252 19.46 -15.74 -14.27
N GLY A 253 18.76 -16.86 -14.40
CA GLY A 253 19.42 -18.15 -14.58
C GLY A 253 18.48 -19.31 -14.88
N CYS A 254 19.06 -20.50 -14.93
CA CYS A 254 18.33 -21.76 -14.90
C CYS A 254 19.08 -22.75 -13.99
N HIS A 255 18.34 -23.66 -13.37
CA HIS A 255 18.87 -24.68 -12.46
C HIS A 255 18.22 -26.02 -12.77
N GLU A 256 19.04 -27.07 -12.88
CA GLU A 256 18.60 -28.44 -13.12
C GLU A 256 19.14 -29.34 -12.02
N GLU A 257 18.24 -29.88 -11.19
CA GLU A 257 18.58 -30.77 -10.08
C GLU A 257 17.34 -31.55 -9.62
N TYR A 258 17.56 -32.75 -9.05
CA TYR A 258 16.48 -33.57 -8.46
C TYR A 258 15.29 -33.86 -9.41
N GLY A 259 15.55 -33.98 -10.71
CA GLY A 259 14.51 -34.19 -11.74
C GLY A 259 13.85 -32.89 -12.22
N TRP A 260 14.07 -31.78 -11.53
CA TRP A 260 13.59 -30.46 -11.92
C TRP A 260 14.54 -29.76 -12.87
N ASN A 261 13.97 -28.97 -13.79
CA ASN A 261 14.66 -27.92 -14.52
C ASN A 261 13.76 -26.68 -14.52
N VAL A 262 14.29 -25.55 -14.07
CA VAL A 262 13.54 -24.29 -13.96
C VAL A 262 14.45 -23.12 -14.33
N CYS A 263 13.91 -22.19 -15.11
CA CYS A 263 14.55 -20.91 -15.39
C CYS A 263 13.87 -19.79 -14.60
N TRP A 264 14.59 -18.70 -14.35
CA TRP A 264 14.02 -17.52 -13.73
C TRP A 264 14.67 -16.24 -14.25
N GLU A 265 13.94 -15.15 -14.12
CA GLU A 265 14.40 -13.80 -14.44
C GLU A 265 13.73 -12.77 -13.52
N MET A 266 14.42 -11.67 -13.26
CA MET A 266 13.83 -10.55 -12.52
C MET A 266 13.00 -9.69 -13.47
N THR A 267 11.73 -9.50 -13.12
CA THR A 267 10.83 -8.61 -13.84
C THR A 267 10.96 -7.16 -13.35
N ALA A 268 10.34 -6.23 -14.08
CA ALA A 268 10.33 -4.83 -13.69
C ALA A 268 9.58 -4.61 -12.36
N ASN A 269 8.37 -5.17 -12.24
CA ASN A 269 7.40 -4.88 -11.17
C ASN A 269 6.61 -6.10 -10.65
N ASP A 270 6.85 -7.32 -11.16
CA ASP A 270 6.12 -8.56 -10.82
C ASP A 270 7.03 -9.60 -10.11
N GLY A 271 8.07 -9.16 -9.41
CA GLY A 271 8.99 -10.05 -8.70
C GLY A 271 9.83 -10.92 -9.63
N ILE A 272 10.08 -12.16 -9.21
CA ILE A 272 10.73 -13.17 -10.05
C ILE A 272 9.67 -13.81 -10.95
N ASN A 273 9.98 -13.89 -12.25
CA ASN A 273 9.26 -14.78 -13.15
C ASN A 273 9.99 -16.12 -13.21
N PHE A 274 9.50 -17.10 -12.44
CA PHE A 274 9.92 -18.50 -12.59
C PHE A 274 9.23 -19.07 -13.81
N ARG A 275 9.95 -19.73 -14.70
CA ARG A 275 9.41 -20.12 -16.00
C ARG A 275 9.94 -21.46 -16.48
N ASP A 276 9.14 -22.06 -17.35
CA ASP A 276 9.45 -23.30 -18.05
C ASP A 276 9.84 -24.43 -17.08
N ALA A 277 9.15 -24.52 -15.94
CA ALA A 277 9.49 -25.47 -14.89
C ALA A 277 9.02 -26.87 -15.28
N THR A 278 9.97 -27.78 -15.42
CA THR A 278 9.72 -29.18 -15.76
C THR A 278 10.17 -30.10 -14.65
N TYR A 279 9.45 -31.22 -14.44
CA TYR A 279 9.85 -32.32 -13.57
C TYR A 279 9.84 -33.64 -14.34
N ASP A 280 10.96 -34.37 -14.32
CA ASP A 280 11.18 -35.62 -15.07
C ASP A 280 10.83 -35.52 -16.57
N GLY A 281 10.99 -34.32 -17.14
CA GLY A 281 10.74 -34.01 -18.55
C GLY A 281 9.31 -33.57 -18.88
N HIS A 282 8.40 -33.58 -17.90
CA HIS A 282 7.04 -33.05 -18.05
C HIS A 282 7.01 -31.58 -17.64
N LEU A 283 6.32 -30.74 -18.42
CA LEU A 283 6.05 -29.36 -18.03
C LEU A 283 5.10 -29.34 -16.82
N ILE A 284 5.37 -28.47 -15.87
CA ILE A 284 4.53 -28.28 -14.67
C ILE A 284 3.88 -26.90 -14.69
N PHE A 285 4.66 -25.86 -14.99
CA PHE A 285 4.13 -24.51 -15.20
C PHE A 285 5.01 -23.72 -16.17
N SER A 286 4.38 -22.87 -16.98
CA SER A 286 5.07 -21.98 -17.92
C SER A 286 5.54 -20.68 -17.28
N SER A 287 4.78 -20.18 -16.30
CA SER A 287 5.17 -19.01 -15.51
C SER A 287 4.60 -19.07 -14.09
N ALA A 288 5.38 -18.60 -13.11
CA ALA A 288 4.93 -18.33 -11.75
C ALA A 288 5.59 -17.04 -11.26
N LYS A 289 4.80 -16.09 -10.78
CA LYS A 289 5.28 -14.77 -10.32
C LYS A 289 4.33 -14.09 -9.35
N ILE A 290 4.79 -13.08 -8.62
CA ILE A 290 3.95 -12.21 -7.79
C ILE A 290 3.76 -10.86 -8.48
N GLY A 291 2.63 -10.69 -9.18
CA GLY A 291 2.36 -9.46 -9.92
C GLY A 291 2.00 -8.24 -9.05
N GLN A 292 1.65 -8.45 -7.77
CA GLN A 292 1.34 -7.35 -6.85
C GLN A 292 1.41 -7.83 -5.39
N ILE A 293 1.70 -6.91 -4.47
CA ILE A 293 1.52 -7.13 -3.02
C ILE A 293 0.64 -6.00 -2.48
N GLU A 294 -0.49 -6.32 -1.85
CA GLU A 294 -1.27 -5.30 -1.13
C GLU A 294 -0.93 -5.31 0.35
N ALA A 295 -0.58 -4.14 0.88
CA ALA A 295 -0.43 -3.89 2.32
C ALA A 295 -1.60 -3.01 2.79
N TRP A 296 -2.61 -3.62 3.40
CA TRP A 296 -3.77 -2.91 3.95
C TRP A 296 -3.58 -2.64 5.44
N TYR A 297 -4.00 -1.46 5.92
CA TYR A 297 -3.86 -1.07 7.33
C TYR A 297 -5.23 -0.75 7.94
N PRO A 298 -5.74 -1.54 8.90
CA PRO A 298 -7.04 -1.26 9.53
C PRO A 298 -7.09 0.08 10.30
N SER A 299 -5.95 0.64 10.68
CA SER A 299 -5.82 1.86 11.48
C SER A 299 -6.08 3.15 10.70
N TRP A 300 -6.09 3.10 9.37
CA TRP A 300 -6.46 4.20 8.49
C TRP A 300 -7.15 3.66 7.23
N PRO A 301 -8.06 4.39 6.59
CA PRO A 301 -8.92 3.81 5.55
C PRO A 301 -8.16 3.69 4.22
N GLY A 302 -7.15 2.84 4.13
CA GLY A 302 -6.32 2.68 2.93
C GLY A 302 -5.17 1.69 3.08
N GLY A 303 -4.34 1.65 2.04
CA GLY A 303 -3.17 0.78 1.96
C GLY A 303 -2.26 1.15 0.79
N TYR A 304 -1.23 0.33 0.59
CA TYR A 304 -0.33 0.43 -0.56
C TYR A 304 -0.51 -0.79 -1.46
N ARG A 305 -0.29 -0.56 -2.75
CA ARG A 305 -0.07 -1.62 -3.74
C ARG A 305 1.42 -1.62 -4.03
N ASP A 306 2.12 -2.46 -3.30
CA ASP A 306 3.55 -2.59 -3.41
C ASP A 306 3.87 -3.40 -4.68
N GLU A 307 4.82 -2.89 -5.45
CA GLU A 307 5.43 -3.58 -6.57
C GLU A 307 6.82 -4.07 -6.13
N ILE A 308 7.19 -5.29 -6.52
CA ILE A 308 8.53 -5.87 -6.32
C ILE A 308 9.21 -6.12 -7.67
N GLY A 309 10.51 -5.85 -7.80
CA GLY A 309 11.20 -5.98 -9.09
C GLY A 309 12.27 -4.90 -9.30
N PHE A 310 13.03 -4.99 -10.39
CA PHE A 310 14.21 -4.12 -10.60
C PHE A 310 13.86 -2.64 -10.87
N ALA A 311 12.61 -2.36 -11.25
CA ALA A 311 12.08 -1.01 -11.45
C ALA A 311 11.08 -0.60 -10.35
N ALA A 312 10.74 -1.53 -9.46
CA ALA A 312 9.65 -1.42 -8.53
C ALA A 312 9.96 -0.59 -7.27
N THR A 313 8.90 -0.25 -6.54
CA THR A 313 8.99 0.45 -5.24
C THR A 313 9.71 -0.36 -4.15
N VAL A 314 9.62 -1.70 -4.20
CA VAL A 314 10.34 -2.61 -3.31
C VAL A 314 11.34 -3.43 -4.14
N PRO A 315 12.55 -2.90 -4.38
CA PRO A 315 13.56 -3.48 -5.27
C PRO A 315 14.27 -4.73 -4.71
N PRO A 316 14.89 -5.56 -5.57
CA PRO A 316 15.63 -6.74 -5.13
C PRO A 316 16.97 -6.39 -4.45
N PHE A 317 17.35 -7.22 -3.49
CA PHE A 317 18.53 -7.16 -2.64
C PHE A 317 19.33 -8.45 -2.73
N GLY A 318 20.65 -8.34 -2.92
CA GLY A 318 21.52 -9.50 -3.06
C GLY A 318 21.28 -10.27 -4.37
N GLY A 319 22.17 -11.20 -4.70
CA GLY A 319 21.90 -12.09 -5.84
C GLY A 319 20.70 -12.99 -5.57
N THR A 320 20.07 -13.50 -6.62
CA THR A 320 19.07 -14.57 -6.46
C THR A 320 19.80 -15.82 -6.00
N GLU A 321 19.36 -16.38 -4.88
CA GLU A 321 20.05 -17.49 -4.21
C GLU A 321 19.44 -18.83 -4.61
N ILE A 322 20.30 -19.84 -4.72
CA ILE A 322 19.90 -21.23 -4.84
C ILE A 322 20.44 -21.95 -3.61
N ASN A 323 19.56 -22.43 -2.75
CA ASN A 323 19.94 -23.11 -1.52
C ASN A 323 19.56 -24.60 -1.58
N ASP A 324 20.50 -25.46 -1.19
CA ASP A 324 20.28 -26.90 -1.05
C ASP A 324 19.52 -27.20 0.26
N LEU A 325 18.41 -27.93 0.15
CA LEU A 325 17.56 -28.34 1.28
C LEU A 325 17.87 -29.78 1.76
N GLY A 326 18.70 -30.51 1.02
CA GLY A 326 19.11 -31.89 1.30
C GLY A 326 18.26 -32.95 0.59
N ASP A 327 16.95 -32.71 0.40
CA ASP A 327 16.02 -33.50 -0.41
C ASP A 327 15.32 -32.67 -1.49
N GLY A 328 15.87 -31.49 -1.78
CA GLY A 328 15.35 -30.52 -2.72
C GLY A 328 16.26 -29.29 -2.78
N PHE A 329 15.81 -28.25 -3.49
CA PHE A 329 16.45 -26.95 -3.52
C PHE A 329 15.40 -25.85 -3.49
N GLU A 330 15.81 -24.63 -3.14
CA GLU A 330 14.98 -23.44 -3.26
C GLU A 330 15.67 -22.38 -4.11
N ILE A 331 14.88 -21.62 -4.85
CA ILE A 331 15.32 -20.39 -5.52
C ILE A 331 14.64 -19.23 -4.81
N ARG A 332 15.44 -18.29 -4.31
CA ARG A 332 14.97 -17.23 -3.40
C ARG A 332 15.51 -15.86 -3.79
N GLN A 333 14.64 -14.86 -3.79
CA GLN A 333 15.03 -13.45 -3.85
C GLN A 333 14.50 -12.69 -2.65
N LEU A 334 15.38 -11.86 -2.08
CA LEU A 334 15.01 -10.86 -1.10
C LEU A 334 14.71 -9.52 -1.80
N PHE A 335 13.65 -8.83 -1.37
CA PHE A 335 13.28 -7.47 -1.79
C PHE A 335 13.22 -6.56 -0.58
N THR A 336 13.72 -5.32 -0.67
CA THR A 336 13.67 -4.41 0.49
C THR A 336 13.79 -2.92 0.14
N GLU A 337 13.08 -2.07 0.89
CA GLU A 337 13.22 -0.62 0.85
C GLU A 337 14.43 -0.19 1.70
N PHE A 338 15.50 0.23 1.02
CA PHE A 338 16.88 0.23 1.51
C PHE A 338 17.26 1.29 2.54
N THR A 339 16.40 2.27 2.81
CA THR A 339 16.90 3.50 3.41
C THR A 339 17.30 3.29 4.87
N ARG A 340 16.56 2.47 5.63
CA ARG A 340 16.86 2.24 7.05
C ARG A 340 16.40 0.89 7.63
N TRP A 341 15.99 -0.13 6.86
CA TRP A 341 15.41 -1.35 7.46
C TRP A 341 16.41 -1.99 8.45
N PRO A 342 16.03 -2.50 9.64
CA PRO A 342 14.70 -2.55 10.24
C PRO A 342 14.47 -1.36 11.19
N ASN A 343 14.95 -0.17 10.86
CA ASN A 343 14.87 1.08 11.64
C ASN A 343 14.20 2.21 10.84
N CYS A 344 13.36 1.84 9.87
CA CYS A 344 12.41 2.73 9.19
C CYS A 344 10.98 2.28 9.48
N ILE A 345 10.03 3.13 9.19
CA ILE A 345 8.59 2.81 9.23
C ILE A 345 8.10 3.00 7.81
N CYS A 346 7.15 2.16 7.37
CA CYS A 346 6.79 2.06 5.95
C CYS A 346 7.94 1.60 5.07
N CYS A 347 8.75 0.65 5.55
CA CYS A 347 9.81 0.06 4.75
C CYS A 347 9.65 -1.43 4.71
N TYR A 348 9.36 -1.93 3.52
CA TYR A 348 9.03 -3.32 3.31
C TYR A 348 10.28 -4.16 3.11
N ARG A 349 10.18 -5.41 3.54
CA ARG A 349 11.19 -6.44 3.31
C ARG A 349 10.47 -7.76 3.08
N TYR A 350 10.57 -8.25 1.85
CA TYR A 350 9.87 -9.43 1.36
C TYR A 350 10.85 -10.48 0.86
N GLU A 351 10.47 -11.74 0.96
CA GLU A 351 11.14 -12.83 0.25
C GLU A 351 10.12 -13.52 -0.65
N GLU A 352 10.55 -13.79 -1.88
CA GLU A 352 9.82 -14.58 -2.86
C GLU A 352 10.66 -15.83 -3.15
N THR A 353 10.06 -17.00 -2.95
CA THR A 353 10.76 -18.28 -2.99
C THR A 353 9.87 -19.33 -3.65
N ILE A 354 10.47 -20.20 -4.47
CA ILE A 354 9.88 -21.52 -4.77
C ILE A 354 10.86 -22.61 -4.34
N ARG A 355 10.34 -23.61 -3.63
CA ARG A 355 11.08 -24.82 -3.26
C ARG A 355 10.67 -25.98 -4.15
N TYR A 356 11.62 -26.80 -4.54
CA TYR A 356 11.45 -27.96 -5.42
C TYR A 356 12.08 -29.18 -4.75
N TYR A 357 11.35 -30.29 -4.69
CA TYR A 357 11.77 -31.50 -3.97
C TYR A 357 11.99 -32.68 -4.91
N ALA A 358 12.82 -33.62 -4.48
CA ALA A 358 13.22 -34.80 -5.26
C ALA A 358 12.11 -35.82 -5.52
N ASP A 359 10.96 -35.67 -4.88
CA ASP A 359 9.76 -36.47 -5.11
C ASP A 359 8.75 -35.80 -6.06
N GLY A 360 9.10 -34.63 -6.61
CA GLY A 360 8.24 -33.84 -7.49
C GLY A 360 7.33 -32.87 -6.77
N ARG A 361 7.40 -32.75 -5.43
CA ARG A 361 6.71 -31.67 -4.71
C ARG A 361 7.34 -30.32 -5.04
N PHE A 362 6.54 -29.27 -5.04
CA PHE A 362 7.04 -27.90 -5.00
C PHE A 362 6.16 -27.01 -4.11
N GLU A 363 6.75 -25.94 -3.57
CA GLU A 363 6.09 -25.03 -2.63
C GLU A 363 6.31 -23.59 -3.07
N LEU A 364 5.24 -22.80 -3.14
CA LEU A 364 5.33 -21.36 -3.35
C LEU A 364 5.34 -20.65 -2.00
N LEU A 365 6.38 -19.85 -1.76
CA LEU A 365 6.61 -19.17 -0.50
C LEU A 365 6.74 -17.66 -0.66
N PHE A 366 5.99 -16.93 0.17
CA PHE A 366 6.19 -15.50 0.36
C PHE A 366 6.45 -15.20 1.84
N VAL A 367 7.47 -14.42 2.15
CA VAL A 367 7.78 -14.01 3.52
C VAL A 367 7.72 -12.50 3.66
N SER A 368 6.97 -11.99 4.64
CA SER A 368 7.01 -10.58 5.06
C SER A 368 7.73 -10.45 6.40
N HIS A 369 8.83 -9.70 6.40
CA HIS A 369 9.59 -9.41 7.62
C HIS A 369 9.03 -8.19 8.39
N GLY A 370 8.07 -7.48 7.80
CA GLY A 370 7.62 -6.18 8.29
C GLY A 370 8.77 -5.15 8.44
N PRO A 371 8.55 -4.05 9.16
CA PRO A 371 7.23 -3.57 9.52
C PRO A 371 6.56 -2.93 8.29
N GLY A 372 5.25 -2.85 8.35
CA GLY A 372 4.53 -1.95 7.48
C GLY A 372 4.61 -0.50 7.97
N CYS A 373 3.61 0.28 7.59
CA CYS A 373 3.33 1.61 8.09
C CYS A 373 2.63 1.65 9.45
N ASP A 374 2.17 0.52 9.98
CA ASP A 374 1.48 0.46 11.27
C ASP A 374 1.69 -0.90 12.00
N ASP A 375 1.12 -1.02 13.20
CA ASP A 375 1.10 -2.23 14.04
C ASP A 375 0.13 -3.31 13.55
N LEU A 376 -0.91 -2.92 12.83
CA LEU A 376 -1.88 -3.84 12.26
C LEU A 376 -1.88 -3.61 10.75
N SER A 377 -1.64 -4.69 10.02
CA SER A 377 -1.71 -4.76 8.58
C SER A 377 -2.15 -6.16 8.13
N ILE A 378 -2.58 -6.25 6.88
CA ILE A 378 -2.77 -7.50 6.16
C ILE A 378 -1.94 -7.41 4.89
N TYR A 379 -1.03 -8.36 4.69
CA TYR A 379 -0.28 -8.49 3.44
C TYR A 379 -0.97 -9.52 2.54
N ARG A 380 -1.13 -9.17 1.26
CA ARG A 380 -1.74 -10.01 0.23
C ARG A 380 -0.82 -10.04 -0.98
N PRO A 381 0.14 -10.97 -1.08
CA PRO A 381 0.85 -11.22 -2.32
C PRO A 381 -0.08 -11.93 -3.31
N PHE A 382 -0.04 -11.54 -4.58
CA PHE A 382 -0.88 -12.12 -5.63
C PHE A 382 -0.01 -13.02 -6.51
N TRP A 383 0.14 -14.28 -6.10
CA TRP A 383 0.78 -15.29 -6.94
C TRP A 383 -0.10 -15.60 -8.14
N ARG A 384 0.49 -15.55 -9.33
CA ARG A 384 -0.08 -16.03 -10.58
C ARG A 384 0.76 -17.20 -11.07
N ILE A 385 0.12 -18.33 -11.35
CA ILE A 385 0.75 -19.55 -11.85
C ILE A 385 0.01 -20.00 -13.10
N ASP A 386 0.69 -19.91 -14.24
CA ASP A 386 0.28 -20.47 -15.53
C ASP A 386 0.60 -21.97 -15.54
N LEU A 387 -0.38 -22.77 -15.11
CA LEU A 387 -0.22 -24.22 -14.95
C LEU A 387 -0.35 -24.87 -16.32
N ASP A 388 0.69 -25.61 -16.70
CA ASP A 388 0.77 -26.28 -17.99
C ASP A 388 1.24 -27.72 -17.73
N LEU A 389 0.38 -28.55 -17.15
CA LEU A 389 0.75 -29.91 -16.76
C LEU A 389 0.90 -30.77 -18.02
N ASP A 390 2.11 -31.26 -18.30
CA ASP A 390 2.46 -31.95 -19.56
C ASP A 390 2.21 -31.13 -20.86
N GLY A 391 1.92 -29.84 -20.74
CA GLY A 391 1.65 -28.94 -21.84
C GLY A 391 0.59 -27.89 -21.49
N PRO A 392 0.37 -26.88 -22.35
CA PRO A 392 -0.56 -25.78 -22.09
C PRO A 392 -2.02 -26.08 -22.45
N GLU A 393 -2.35 -27.33 -22.74
CA GLU A 393 -3.70 -27.72 -23.14
C GLU A 393 -4.13 -28.91 -22.31
N ASN A 394 -5.44 -29.07 -22.11
CA ASN A 394 -6.05 -30.24 -21.47
C ASN A 394 -5.97 -30.28 -19.93
N ASP A 395 -5.62 -29.19 -19.27
CA ASP A 395 -5.66 -29.15 -17.81
C ASP A 395 -7.09 -29.33 -17.29
N GLU A 396 -7.22 -30.18 -16.28
CA GLU A 396 -8.46 -30.39 -15.54
C GLU A 396 -8.34 -29.88 -14.11
N VAL A 397 -9.43 -29.27 -13.62
CA VAL A 397 -9.51 -28.72 -12.28
C VAL A 397 -10.66 -29.35 -11.50
N TRP A 398 -10.35 -29.76 -10.28
CA TRP A 398 -11.33 -30.30 -9.34
C TRP A 398 -11.20 -29.58 -7.99
N LEU A 399 -12.35 -29.19 -7.44
CA LEU A 399 -12.44 -28.59 -6.12
C LEU A 399 -13.02 -29.60 -5.13
N PHE A 400 -12.44 -29.68 -3.93
CA PHE A 400 -13.04 -30.40 -2.82
C PHE A 400 -13.96 -29.46 -2.03
N GLU A 401 -15.24 -29.81 -1.99
CA GLU A 401 -16.26 -29.08 -1.22
C GLU A 401 -17.39 -30.06 -0.86
N ASN A 402 -18.11 -29.82 0.23
CA ASN A 402 -19.24 -30.67 0.62
C ASN A 402 -18.89 -32.18 0.66
N ALA A 403 -17.70 -32.50 1.17
CA ALA A 403 -17.14 -33.85 1.27
C ALA A 403 -17.06 -34.64 -0.07
N GLN A 404 -16.91 -33.95 -1.20
CA GLN A 404 -16.77 -34.58 -2.51
C GLN A 404 -15.85 -33.78 -3.45
N TRP A 405 -15.17 -34.48 -4.35
CA TRP A 405 -14.44 -33.85 -5.44
C TRP A 405 -15.42 -33.51 -6.56
N THR A 406 -15.45 -32.24 -6.99
CA THR A 406 -16.29 -31.79 -8.10
C THR A 406 -15.43 -31.12 -9.16
N GLN A 407 -15.57 -31.57 -10.41
CA GLN A 407 -14.90 -30.95 -11.54
C GLN A 407 -15.45 -29.54 -11.74
N LYS A 408 -14.55 -28.58 -11.95
CA LYS A 408 -14.90 -27.20 -12.25
C LYS A 408 -14.71 -26.97 -13.74
N ILE A 409 -15.81 -26.69 -14.42
CA ILE A 409 -15.85 -26.51 -15.88
C ILE A 409 -15.76 -25.05 -16.30
N GLU A 410 -16.06 -24.13 -15.38
CA GLU A 410 -16.02 -22.68 -15.57
C GLU A 410 -15.13 -22.08 -14.47
N GLU A 411 -14.60 -20.89 -14.75
CA GLU A 411 -13.79 -20.11 -13.82
C GLU A 411 -14.47 -19.93 -12.46
N PHE A 412 -13.66 -19.91 -11.40
CA PHE A 412 -14.21 -19.76 -10.05
C PHE A 412 -13.21 -19.17 -9.06
N GLU A 413 -13.79 -18.68 -7.95
CA GLU A 413 -13.11 -18.27 -6.74
C GLU A 413 -13.53 -19.19 -5.59
N THR A 414 -12.59 -19.55 -4.71
CA THR A 414 -12.88 -20.25 -3.45
C THR A 414 -12.16 -19.62 -2.26
N TYR A 415 -12.86 -19.54 -1.13
CA TYR A 415 -12.36 -19.03 0.14
C TYR A 415 -13.24 -19.50 1.32
N PRO A 416 -12.65 -19.76 2.51
CA PRO A 416 -11.21 -19.89 2.74
C PRO A 416 -10.69 -21.25 2.25
N VAL A 417 -9.40 -21.32 1.91
CA VAL A 417 -8.77 -22.52 1.32
C VAL A 417 -8.48 -23.61 2.36
N VAL A 418 -8.60 -23.30 3.65
CA VAL A 418 -8.33 -24.20 4.78
C VAL A 418 -9.55 -24.99 5.25
N ASP A 419 -10.73 -24.67 4.71
CA ASP A 419 -12.00 -25.32 5.06
C ASP A 419 -12.43 -26.29 3.96
N ASP A 420 -13.27 -27.26 4.33
CA ASP A 420 -13.76 -28.32 3.44
C ASP A 420 -12.61 -28.96 2.65
N LEU A 421 -11.72 -29.64 3.37
CA LEU A 421 -10.57 -30.33 2.81
C LEU A 421 -10.86 -31.82 2.59
N SER A 422 -10.16 -32.41 1.63
CA SER A 422 -10.20 -33.86 1.38
C SER A 422 -9.73 -34.65 2.62
N PRO A 423 -9.95 -35.98 2.69
CA PRO A 423 -9.37 -36.81 3.75
C PRO A 423 -7.84 -36.67 3.88
N GLU A 424 -7.17 -36.35 2.77
CA GLU A 424 -5.73 -36.07 2.67
C GLU A 424 -5.36 -34.60 2.93
N SER A 425 -6.31 -33.76 3.32
CA SER A 425 -6.16 -32.32 3.64
C SER A 425 -5.90 -31.40 2.43
N HIS A 426 -6.37 -31.77 1.24
CA HIS A 426 -6.23 -30.96 0.03
C HIS A 426 -7.53 -30.22 -0.33
N LYS A 427 -7.39 -29.03 -0.91
CA LYS A 427 -8.53 -28.21 -1.36
C LYS A 427 -8.78 -28.32 -2.86
N LEU A 428 -7.71 -28.34 -3.65
CA LEU A 428 -7.74 -28.33 -5.12
C LEU A 428 -6.97 -29.54 -5.65
N ALA A 429 -7.38 -30.02 -6.81
CA ALA A 429 -6.67 -31.02 -7.60
C ALA A 429 -6.58 -30.52 -9.04
N THR A 430 -5.39 -30.61 -9.63
CA THR A 430 -5.15 -30.30 -11.05
C THR A 430 -4.42 -31.47 -11.70
N PHE A 431 -4.71 -31.76 -12.97
CA PHE A 431 -3.99 -32.79 -13.73
C PHE A 431 -4.19 -32.64 -15.23
N ASP A 432 -3.20 -33.12 -15.99
CA ASP A 432 -3.33 -33.53 -17.39
C ASP A 432 -2.74 -34.95 -17.52
N GLY A 433 -3.50 -35.86 -18.12
CA GLY A 433 -3.08 -37.24 -18.33
C GLY A 433 -2.58 -37.93 -17.05
N ASP A 434 -1.28 -38.22 -17.01
CA ASP A 434 -0.61 -38.89 -15.89
C ASP A 434 0.02 -37.90 -14.88
N VAL A 435 0.08 -36.60 -15.19
CA VAL A 435 0.68 -35.58 -14.32
C VAL A 435 -0.40 -34.99 -13.42
N HIS A 436 -0.30 -35.22 -12.11
CA HIS A 436 -1.33 -34.83 -11.15
C HIS A 436 -0.74 -34.09 -9.96
N TYR A 437 -1.35 -32.97 -9.59
CA TYR A 437 -1.05 -32.23 -8.36
C TYR A 437 -2.27 -32.09 -7.45
N ARG A 438 -2.01 -32.01 -6.15
CA ARG A 438 -2.96 -31.66 -5.11
C ARG A 438 -2.44 -30.45 -4.36
N TRP A 439 -3.34 -29.53 -4.02
CA TRP A 439 -2.96 -28.24 -3.45
C TRP A 439 -3.53 -28.07 -2.05
N SER A 440 -2.68 -27.59 -1.15
CA SER A 440 -3.06 -27.27 0.23
C SER A 440 -2.30 -26.06 0.75
N LEU A 441 -3.00 -25.22 1.53
CA LEU A 441 -2.40 -24.11 2.24
C LEU A 441 -1.84 -24.58 3.58
N GLU A 442 -0.60 -24.24 3.88
CA GLU A 442 -0.08 -24.33 5.26
C GLU A 442 -0.50 -23.10 6.06
N ARG A 443 -1.12 -23.32 7.22
CA ARG A 443 -1.31 -22.24 8.20
C ARG A 443 -0.04 -22.10 9.01
N THR A 444 0.73 -21.07 8.70
CA THR A 444 2.02 -20.80 9.33
C THR A 444 1.89 -19.87 10.53
N ASP A 445 0.84 -19.02 10.56
CA ASP A 445 0.62 -18.20 11.74
C ASP A 445 0.33 -19.07 12.98
N PRO A 446 0.92 -18.72 14.14
CA PRO A 446 0.79 -19.50 15.36
C PRO A 446 -0.62 -19.47 15.98
N LEU A 447 -1.56 -18.69 15.42
CA LEU A 447 -2.95 -18.64 15.86
C LEU A 447 -3.90 -19.43 14.94
N GLY A 448 -3.42 -19.91 13.78
CA GLY A 448 -4.25 -20.54 12.75
C GLY A 448 -5.33 -19.60 12.23
N LEU A 449 -4.96 -18.36 11.90
CA LEU A 449 -5.81 -17.33 11.29
C LEU A 449 -5.45 -17.06 9.83
N ASP A 450 -4.32 -17.53 9.34
CA ASP A 450 -3.91 -17.38 7.95
C ASP A 450 -4.89 -18.15 7.08
N GLU A 451 -5.34 -17.47 6.04
CA GLU A 451 -6.29 -17.96 5.06
C GLU A 451 -5.81 -17.51 3.69
N ALA A 452 -6.43 -18.03 2.64
CA ALA A 452 -6.15 -17.57 1.28
C ALA A 452 -7.39 -17.66 0.43
N TYR A 453 -7.40 -16.86 -0.63
CA TYR A 453 -8.24 -17.06 -1.79
C TYR A 453 -7.47 -17.89 -2.82
N LEU A 454 -8.16 -18.82 -3.48
CA LEU A 454 -7.72 -19.38 -4.75
C LEU A 454 -8.69 -18.92 -5.85
N PHE A 455 -8.14 -18.55 -6.99
CA PHE A 455 -8.92 -18.29 -8.20
C PHE A 455 -8.36 -19.13 -9.33
N LEU A 456 -9.25 -19.74 -10.10
CA LEU A 456 -8.90 -20.52 -11.28
C LEU A 456 -9.56 -19.85 -12.47
N LEU A 457 -8.73 -19.39 -13.40
CA LEU A 457 -9.11 -18.68 -14.60
C LEU A 457 -8.63 -19.45 -15.83
N GLN A 458 -9.27 -19.22 -16.97
CA GLN A 458 -8.68 -19.59 -18.26
C GLN A 458 -7.51 -18.65 -18.55
N TRP A 459 -6.49 -19.11 -19.28
CA TRP A 459 -5.38 -18.24 -19.62
C TRP A 459 -5.81 -17.09 -20.54
N GLY A 460 -5.50 -15.86 -20.10
CA GLY A 460 -5.63 -14.64 -20.87
C GLY A 460 -4.32 -13.84 -20.91
N GLU A 461 -3.93 -13.40 -22.12
CA GLU A 461 -2.69 -12.63 -22.34
C GLU A 461 -2.64 -11.33 -21.51
N MET A 462 -3.78 -10.66 -21.35
CA MET A 462 -3.90 -9.40 -20.61
C MET A 462 -4.25 -9.59 -19.14
N GLU A 463 -4.21 -10.82 -18.64
CA GLU A 463 -4.66 -11.22 -17.30
C GLU A 463 -3.45 -11.60 -16.44
N GLY A 464 -2.51 -10.67 -16.37
CA GLY A 464 -1.30 -10.79 -15.55
C GLY A 464 -0.20 -11.68 -16.13
N GLU A 465 -0.31 -12.15 -17.37
CA GLU A 465 0.81 -12.81 -18.05
C GLU A 465 1.96 -11.83 -18.29
N GLY A 466 1.64 -10.65 -18.84
CA GLY A 466 2.52 -9.47 -18.82
C GLY A 466 2.53 -8.77 -17.46
N PRO A 467 3.24 -7.62 -17.36
CA PRO A 467 3.27 -6.79 -16.15
C PRO A 467 1.88 -6.43 -15.61
N ILE A 468 1.64 -6.63 -14.32
CA ILE A 468 0.41 -6.14 -13.69
C ILE A 468 0.63 -4.70 -13.24
N THR A 469 0.06 -3.76 -13.99
CA THR A 469 0.03 -2.38 -13.51
C THR A 469 -1.00 -2.24 -12.40
N THR A 470 -0.58 -1.71 -11.24
CA THR A 470 -1.48 -1.44 -10.11
C THR A 470 -2.70 -0.64 -10.57
N GLY A 471 -3.89 -0.93 -10.05
CA GLY A 471 -5.12 -0.20 -10.38
C GLY A 471 -5.79 0.47 -9.17
N PRO A 472 -7.00 1.03 -9.32
CA PRO A 472 -7.67 1.70 -8.21
C PRO A 472 -7.96 0.79 -7.02
N GLY A 473 -8.10 1.35 -5.82
CA GLY A 473 -8.17 0.59 -4.57
C GLY A 473 -9.33 -0.41 -4.52
N ASP A 474 -10.54 0.00 -4.91
CA ASP A 474 -11.76 -0.78 -4.69
C ASP A 474 -12.26 -1.52 -5.93
N THR A 475 -11.86 -1.09 -7.12
CA THR A 475 -12.37 -1.63 -8.40
C THR A 475 -11.37 -2.52 -9.10
N PHE A 476 -10.08 -2.38 -8.80
CA PHE A 476 -9.05 -3.27 -9.31
C PHE A 476 -8.74 -4.37 -8.29
N ILE A 477 -9.33 -5.53 -8.51
CA ILE A 477 -9.19 -6.69 -7.63
C ILE A 477 -8.70 -7.85 -8.49
N PRO A 478 -7.42 -7.88 -8.91
CA PRO A 478 -6.89 -9.01 -9.64
C PRO A 478 -6.90 -10.27 -8.74
N PRO A 479 -7.18 -11.45 -9.26
CA PRO A 479 -7.69 -11.72 -10.61
C PRO A 479 -9.21 -11.63 -10.72
N ARG A 480 -9.95 -11.41 -9.62
CA ARG A 480 -11.43 -11.47 -9.55
C ARG A 480 -12.14 -10.72 -10.67
N GLN A 481 -11.60 -9.57 -11.10
CA GLN A 481 -12.19 -8.76 -12.17
C GLN A 481 -12.20 -9.41 -13.57
N TRP A 482 -11.36 -10.43 -13.78
CA TRP A 482 -11.23 -11.18 -15.02
C TRP A 482 -12.10 -12.43 -15.07
N ILE A 483 -12.63 -12.88 -13.92
CA ILE A 483 -13.59 -13.99 -13.90
C ILE A 483 -14.86 -13.58 -14.65
N ASP A 484 -15.09 -14.19 -15.80
CA ASP A 484 -16.23 -13.88 -16.68
C ASP A 484 -17.01 -15.13 -17.12
N GLY A 485 -16.63 -16.30 -16.60
CA GLY A 485 -17.32 -17.58 -16.85
C GLY A 485 -16.77 -18.33 -18.05
N GLU A 486 -15.54 -18.02 -18.45
CA GLU A 486 -14.77 -18.81 -19.41
C GLU A 486 -14.58 -20.27 -18.96
N ARG A 487 -14.16 -21.11 -19.90
CA ARG A 487 -14.12 -22.56 -19.68
C ARG A 487 -12.75 -22.93 -19.12
N LEU A 488 -12.73 -23.72 -18.04
CA LEU A 488 -11.48 -24.25 -17.48
C LEU A 488 -11.11 -25.61 -18.08
N SER A 489 -12.01 -26.60 -17.93
CA SER A 489 -11.66 -27.99 -18.19
C SER A 489 -11.36 -28.23 -19.68
N GLY A 490 -10.11 -28.63 -19.94
CA GLY A 490 -9.57 -28.89 -21.27
C GLY A 490 -8.75 -27.74 -21.86
N GLU A 491 -8.68 -26.60 -21.18
CA GLU A 491 -8.01 -25.37 -21.64
C GLU A 491 -6.73 -25.12 -20.82
N ASN A 492 -5.94 -24.10 -21.19
CA ASN A 492 -4.85 -23.61 -20.34
C ASN A 492 -5.45 -22.92 -19.10
N ILE A 493 -5.02 -23.34 -17.90
CA ILE A 493 -5.52 -22.79 -16.64
C ILE A 493 -4.48 -21.95 -15.91
N VAL A 494 -4.94 -20.86 -15.32
CA VAL A 494 -4.13 -20.01 -14.46
C VAL A 494 -4.65 -20.12 -13.02
N LEU A 495 -3.79 -20.60 -12.12
CA LEU A 495 -4.03 -20.60 -10.69
C LEU A 495 -3.51 -19.29 -10.09
N TRP A 496 -4.40 -18.60 -9.39
CA TRP A 496 -4.02 -17.48 -8.54
C TRP A 496 -4.14 -17.86 -7.07
N TYR A 497 -3.08 -17.58 -6.33
CA TYR A 497 -3.01 -17.79 -4.89
C TYR A 497 -2.79 -16.46 -4.17
N VAL A 498 -3.77 -16.07 -3.35
CA VAL A 498 -3.76 -14.80 -2.63
C VAL A 498 -3.92 -15.06 -1.12
N PRO A 499 -2.81 -15.31 -0.39
CA PRO A 499 -2.84 -15.46 1.05
C PRO A 499 -3.15 -14.15 1.78
N LEU A 500 -3.72 -14.26 2.97
CA LEU A 500 -4.06 -13.16 3.87
C LEU A 500 -3.17 -13.23 5.11
N LEU A 501 -1.99 -12.61 5.05
CA LEU A 501 -1.02 -12.61 6.14
C LEU A 501 -1.35 -11.50 7.14
N ASN A 502 -1.97 -11.90 8.25
CA ASN A 502 -2.41 -10.98 9.29
C ASN A 502 -1.25 -10.67 10.25
N THR A 503 -0.89 -9.40 10.37
CA THR A 503 0.17 -9.02 11.32
C THR A 503 -0.35 -9.05 12.75
N LYS A 504 0.56 -9.33 13.69
CA LYS A 504 0.23 -9.28 15.11
C LYS A 504 1.34 -8.65 15.93
N LYS A 505 0.96 -7.60 16.65
CA LYS A 505 1.77 -7.03 17.72
C LYS A 505 1.50 -7.74 19.05
N GLY A 506 2.56 -8.21 19.71
CA GLY A 506 2.50 -8.87 21.02
C GLY A 506 2.35 -10.39 20.93
N GLY A 507 2.86 -11.09 21.94
CA GLY A 507 3.11 -12.54 21.89
C GLY A 507 1.91 -13.43 21.47
N PRO A 508 2.13 -14.42 20.58
CA PRO A 508 3.23 -14.48 19.60
C PRO A 508 3.18 -13.32 18.61
N TRP A 509 4.34 -12.75 18.33
CA TRP A 509 4.57 -11.70 17.32
C TRP A 509 4.58 -12.32 15.92
N TRP A 510 4.05 -11.61 14.92
CA TRP A 510 3.94 -12.12 13.54
C TRP A 510 3.91 -10.98 12.53
N CYS A 511 4.59 -11.14 11.40
CA CYS A 511 4.83 -10.09 10.39
C CYS A 511 5.44 -8.80 10.99
N MET A 512 6.28 -8.94 12.00
CA MET A 512 6.84 -7.83 12.76
C MET A 512 8.35 -7.97 12.87
N PRO A 513 9.07 -6.84 12.76
CA PRO A 513 10.48 -6.85 13.07
C PRO A 513 10.72 -7.10 14.57
N ASP A 514 9.70 -6.94 15.43
CA ASP A 514 9.75 -7.13 16.88
C ASP A 514 9.53 -8.59 17.31
N PRO A 515 10.04 -9.02 18.49
CA PRO A 515 10.77 -8.24 19.50
C PRO A 515 12.30 -8.23 19.28
N ASP A 516 12.98 -7.13 19.59
CA ASP A 516 14.46 -7.02 19.55
C ASP A 516 15.14 -8.03 20.50
N PRO A 517 16.13 -8.84 20.07
CA PRO A 517 16.87 -8.79 18.80
C PRO A 517 16.36 -9.71 17.68
N ASP A 518 15.38 -10.57 17.95
CA ASP A 518 14.89 -11.52 16.96
C ASP A 518 13.90 -10.85 15.98
N PHE A 519 13.70 -11.46 14.82
CA PHE A 519 12.65 -11.05 13.87
C PHE A 519 11.51 -12.05 13.92
N SER A 520 10.27 -11.55 13.81
CA SER A 520 9.07 -12.39 13.74
C SER A 520 8.42 -12.23 12.37
N PRO A 521 9.02 -12.80 11.31
CA PRO A 521 8.43 -12.75 9.98
C PRO A 521 7.09 -13.47 9.97
N CYS A 522 6.32 -13.26 8.91
CA CYS A 522 5.23 -14.15 8.56
C CYS A 522 5.44 -14.70 7.16
N GLU A 523 5.01 -15.92 6.96
CA GLU A 523 5.25 -16.68 5.74
C GLU A 523 3.93 -17.23 5.21
N ALA A 524 3.72 -17.24 3.91
CA ALA A 524 2.61 -17.91 3.27
C ALA A 524 3.17 -19.05 2.43
N VAL A 525 2.64 -20.26 2.59
CA VAL A 525 3.11 -21.46 1.89
C VAL A 525 1.94 -22.15 1.19
N LEU A 526 2.02 -22.26 -0.13
CA LEU A 526 1.13 -23.12 -0.91
C LEU A 526 1.90 -24.37 -1.35
N HIS A 527 1.41 -25.54 -0.92
CA HIS A 527 1.96 -26.84 -1.28
C HIS A 527 1.33 -27.35 -2.57
N ALA A 528 2.16 -27.91 -3.45
CA ALA A 528 1.76 -28.67 -4.62
C ALA A 528 2.36 -30.09 -4.53
N ASP A 529 1.50 -31.07 -4.24
CA ASP A 529 1.90 -32.46 -4.04
C ASP A 529 1.59 -33.32 -5.26
N PRO A 530 2.57 -34.04 -5.85
CA PRO A 530 2.29 -35.08 -6.83
C PRO A 530 1.35 -36.11 -6.25
N SER A 531 0.37 -36.51 -7.04
CA SER A 531 -0.65 -37.45 -6.60
C SER A 531 -0.98 -38.47 -7.68
N GLY A 532 -1.89 -39.39 -7.36
CA GLY A 532 -2.43 -40.35 -8.32
C GLY A 532 -3.78 -39.91 -8.88
N GLU A 533 -4.46 -40.85 -9.55
CA GLU A 533 -5.84 -40.69 -9.99
C GLU A 533 -6.74 -40.19 -8.85
N LEU A 534 -7.62 -39.25 -9.19
CA LEU A 534 -8.55 -38.67 -8.24
C LEU A 534 -9.62 -39.70 -7.84
N ARG A 535 -9.71 -40.03 -6.55
CA ARG A 535 -10.79 -40.87 -6.00
C ARG A 535 -11.79 -40.03 -5.23
N GLN A 536 -13.06 -40.42 -5.32
CA GLN A 536 -14.05 -39.91 -4.38
C GLN A 536 -13.82 -40.50 -2.97
N PRO A 537 -14.09 -39.75 -1.89
CA PRO A 537 -14.05 -40.29 -0.54
C PRO A 537 -15.03 -41.45 -0.36
N THR A 538 -14.66 -42.42 0.48
CA THR A 538 -15.51 -43.53 0.88
C THR A 538 -16.64 -43.04 1.79
N ALA A 539 -17.72 -43.82 1.92
CA ALA A 539 -18.83 -43.46 2.81
C ALA A 539 -18.41 -43.28 4.29
N GLU A 540 -17.38 -43.99 4.73
CA GLU A 540 -16.80 -43.84 6.07
C GLU A 540 -16.06 -42.51 6.21
N GLU A 541 -15.19 -42.18 5.25
CA GLU A 541 -14.49 -40.88 5.20
C GLU A 541 -15.47 -39.71 5.07
N VAL A 542 -16.52 -39.84 4.25
CA VAL A 542 -17.60 -38.82 4.16
C VAL A 542 -18.28 -38.66 5.51
N ALA A 543 -18.58 -39.75 6.22
CA ALA A 543 -19.20 -39.68 7.55
C ALA A 543 -18.24 -39.02 8.56
N GLU A 544 -16.94 -39.32 8.50
CA GLU A 544 -15.93 -38.67 9.34
C GLU A 544 -15.79 -37.19 9.05
N LEU A 545 -15.69 -36.80 7.78
CA LEU A 545 -15.65 -35.41 7.33
C LEU A 545 -16.93 -34.67 7.73
N GLN A 546 -18.10 -35.29 7.56
CA GLN A 546 -19.37 -34.69 8.00
C GLN A 546 -19.45 -34.56 9.52
N VAL A 547 -18.88 -35.52 10.27
CA VAL A 547 -18.76 -35.39 11.73
C VAL A 547 -17.76 -34.30 12.10
N GLN A 548 -16.66 -34.14 11.37
CA GLN A 548 -15.70 -33.03 11.57
C GLN A 548 -16.33 -31.69 11.21
N SER A 549 -17.06 -31.57 10.11
CA SER A 549 -17.82 -30.38 9.71
C SER A 549 -19.04 -30.11 10.61
N ALA A 550 -19.57 -31.13 11.32
CA ALA A 550 -20.65 -31.00 12.30
C ALA A 550 -20.17 -30.85 13.76
N ALA A 551 -18.92 -31.23 14.06
CA ALA A 551 -18.22 -30.97 15.31
C ALA A 551 -17.47 -29.63 15.29
N SER A 552 -17.05 -29.18 14.10
CA SER A 552 -17.02 -27.76 13.74
C SER A 552 -18.47 -27.28 13.68
N PRO A 553 -18.79 -26.05 14.13
CA PRO A 553 -20.18 -25.60 14.15
C PRO A 553 -20.71 -25.44 12.72
N THR A 554 -21.49 -26.42 12.24
CA THR A 554 -22.25 -26.33 10.99
C THR A 554 -23.12 -25.06 10.94
N VAL A 555 -22.86 -24.21 9.95
CA VAL A 555 -23.83 -23.25 9.38
C VAL A 555 -24.70 -24.02 8.39
N GLY A 556 -26.03 -23.93 8.54
CA GLY A 556 -27.01 -24.60 7.67
C GLY A 556 -27.50 -23.73 6.51
N ALA A 557 -27.92 -24.36 5.40
CA ALA A 557 -28.54 -23.71 4.23
C ALA A 557 -29.98 -24.24 3.98
N PRO A 558 -30.85 -23.55 3.22
CA PRO A 558 -30.95 -22.12 2.96
C PRO A 558 -32.31 -21.57 3.42
N THR A 559 -32.29 -20.61 4.34
CA THR A 559 -33.33 -19.58 4.44
C THR A 559 -32.59 -18.35 4.91
N ALA A 560 -32.45 -17.35 4.05
CA ALA A 560 -31.53 -16.21 4.17
C ALA A 560 -31.19 -15.78 5.62
N VAL A 561 -30.12 -16.33 6.21
CA VAL A 561 -29.60 -16.01 7.56
C VAL A 561 -28.12 -16.43 7.73
N ALA A 562 -27.29 -15.45 8.11
CA ALA A 562 -26.04 -15.35 8.91
C ALA A 562 -24.83 -16.33 8.82
N GLU A 563 -23.64 -15.72 8.76
CA GLU A 563 -22.25 -16.25 8.85
C GLU A 563 -21.94 -17.14 10.08
N PRO A 564 -20.91 -18.03 10.04
CA PRO A 564 -20.39 -18.73 11.21
C PRO A 564 -19.61 -17.79 12.15
N THR A 565 -19.97 -17.80 13.44
CA THR A 565 -19.29 -17.06 14.51
C THR A 565 -17.92 -17.69 14.85
N ALA A 566 -16.83 -17.01 14.48
CA ALA A 566 -15.52 -17.15 15.12
C ALA A 566 -15.67 -17.04 16.64
N THR A 567 -14.97 -17.83 17.46
CA THR A 567 -14.95 -17.57 18.92
C THR A 567 -14.09 -16.34 19.18
N PRO A 568 -14.66 -15.19 19.58
CA PRO A 568 -13.94 -13.93 19.51
C PRO A 568 -13.00 -13.79 20.70
N ARG A 569 -11.75 -13.41 20.43
CA ARG A 569 -10.73 -13.22 21.46
C ARG A 569 -11.25 -12.22 22.51
N PRO A 570 -11.34 -12.62 23.79
CA PRO A 570 -11.72 -11.71 24.86
C PRO A 570 -10.79 -10.49 24.89
N ILE A 571 -11.34 -9.32 25.13
CA ILE A 571 -10.56 -8.10 25.32
C ILE A 571 -9.96 -8.13 26.71
N ASP A 572 -8.64 -8.03 26.83
CA ASP A 572 -7.95 -7.95 28.12
C ASP A 572 -8.12 -6.56 28.75
N GLY A 573 -8.29 -6.49 30.06
CA GLY A 573 -8.41 -5.23 30.82
C GLY A 573 -9.66 -5.17 31.70
N ALA A 574 -9.58 -4.39 32.77
CA ALA A 574 -10.70 -4.23 33.72
C ALA A 574 -11.10 -2.76 33.94
N THR A 575 -10.23 -1.82 33.57
CA THR A 575 -10.53 -0.38 33.62
C THR A 575 -11.06 0.12 32.26
N PRO A 576 -11.86 1.20 32.23
CA PRO A 576 -12.32 1.78 30.96
C PRO A 576 -11.17 2.10 30.00
N GLU A 577 -10.07 2.64 30.50
CA GLU A 577 -8.88 3.01 29.72
C GLU A 577 -8.25 1.79 29.04
N GLU A 578 -8.02 0.71 29.78
CA GLU A 578 -7.44 -0.53 29.26
C GLU A 578 -8.37 -1.17 28.23
N ILE A 579 -9.67 -1.24 28.53
CA ILE A 579 -10.65 -1.83 27.62
C ILE A 579 -10.74 -0.99 26.34
N ILE A 580 -10.80 0.34 26.42
CA ILE A 580 -10.84 1.24 25.25
C ILE A 580 -9.60 1.07 24.36
N LEU A 581 -8.41 0.97 24.96
CA LEU A 581 -7.15 0.81 24.24
C LEU A 581 -7.06 -0.57 23.57
N ASN A 582 -7.35 -1.64 24.32
CA ASN A 582 -7.21 -3.02 23.85
C ASN A 582 -8.36 -3.45 22.92
N ALA A 583 -9.53 -2.82 23.02
CA ALA A 583 -10.64 -2.97 22.08
C ALA A 583 -10.44 -2.16 20.79
N GLY A 584 -9.46 -1.23 20.76
CA GLY A 584 -9.21 -0.35 19.62
C GLY A 584 -10.21 0.80 19.47
N CYS A 585 -11.06 1.09 20.46
CA CYS A 585 -12.09 2.13 20.34
C CYS A 585 -11.49 3.53 20.07
N GLY A 586 -10.31 3.81 20.64
CA GLY A 586 -9.63 5.11 20.51
C GLY A 586 -9.00 5.39 19.13
N SER A 587 -8.90 4.40 18.24
CA SER A 587 -8.39 4.60 16.87
C SER A 587 -9.45 5.19 15.93
N CYS A 588 -10.73 4.96 16.22
CA CYS A 588 -11.85 5.44 15.41
C CYS A 588 -12.63 6.58 16.07
N HIS A 589 -12.72 6.59 17.41
CA HIS A 589 -13.49 7.57 18.18
C HIS A 589 -12.62 8.47 19.03
N LYS A 590 -13.04 9.74 19.15
CA LYS A 590 -12.50 10.66 20.14
C LYS A 590 -13.25 10.45 21.44
N ILE A 591 -12.52 10.09 22.48
CA ILE A 591 -13.08 9.66 23.76
C ILE A 591 -12.28 10.30 24.88
N GLY A 592 -12.76 11.44 25.39
CA GLY A 592 -12.06 12.19 26.42
C GLY A 592 -10.61 12.50 26.03
N ALA A 593 -9.65 12.13 26.89
CA ALA A 593 -8.20 12.23 26.62
C ALA A 593 -7.56 10.90 26.18
N ILE A 594 -8.35 9.85 25.97
CA ILE A 594 -7.88 8.48 25.67
C ILE A 594 -8.04 8.18 24.17
N GLY A 595 -9.09 8.70 23.55
CA GLY A 595 -9.30 8.62 22.10
C GLY A 595 -8.81 9.88 21.40
N GLU A 596 -7.79 9.75 20.56
CA GLU A 596 -7.22 10.84 19.76
C GLU A 596 -7.91 11.01 18.39
N ALA A 597 -8.88 10.16 18.05
CA ALA A 597 -9.36 10.04 16.68
C ALA A 597 -10.87 10.31 16.51
N HIS A 598 -11.23 11.50 16.05
CA HIS A 598 -12.54 11.78 15.43
C HIS A 598 -12.37 11.79 13.90
N LYS A 599 -11.85 10.68 13.35
CA LYS A 599 -11.51 10.57 11.91
C LYS A 599 -12.39 9.58 11.15
N VAL A 600 -12.86 8.55 11.84
CA VAL A 600 -13.66 7.45 11.27
C VAL A 600 -15.03 7.36 11.96
N GLY A 601 -15.05 7.38 13.30
CA GLY A 601 -16.25 7.35 14.12
C GLY A 601 -16.66 8.74 14.66
N PRO A 602 -17.88 8.85 15.23
CA PRO A 602 -18.38 10.08 15.83
C PRO A 602 -17.56 10.50 17.06
N ASP A 603 -17.54 11.80 17.36
CA ASP A 603 -16.90 12.34 18.57
C ASP A 603 -17.75 11.94 19.78
N LEU A 604 -17.17 11.14 20.69
CA LEU A 604 -17.84 10.65 21.88
C LEU A 604 -17.59 11.52 23.11
N THR A 605 -16.91 12.67 22.97
CA THR A 605 -16.61 13.60 24.09
C THR A 605 -17.87 14.03 24.85
N TYR A 606 -19.01 14.14 24.16
CA TYR A 606 -20.29 14.59 24.71
C TYR A 606 -21.39 13.50 24.66
N ILE A 607 -21.02 12.23 24.49
CA ILE A 607 -22.00 11.17 24.25
C ILE A 607 -22.94 10.97 25.44
N GLY A 608 -22.48 11.18 26.67
CA GLY A 608 -23.31 11.11 27.87
C GLY A 608 -24.45 12.14 27.93
N LEU A 609 -24.36 13.22 27.14
CA LEU A 609 -25.43 14.23 27.02
C LEU A 609 -26.34 13.98 25.82
N THR A 610 -25.78 13.48 24.72
CA THR A 610 -26.49 13.41 23.43
C THR A 610 -27.10 12.06 23.12
N ALA A 611 -26.66 10.98 23.77
CA ALA A 611 -27.10 9.61 23.47
C ALA A 611 -28.62 9.40 23.56
N ALA A 612 -29.29 9.99 24.55
CA ALA A 612 -30.75 9.86 24.70
C ALA A 612 -31.57 10.57 23.60
N GLU A 613 -30.93 11.45 22.82
CA GLU A 613 -31.59 12.22 21.76
C GLU A 613 -31.49 11.54 20.39
N ARG A 614 -30.69 10.47 20.28
CA ARG A 614 -30.37 9.80 19.01
C ARG A 614 -31.53 8.98 18.47
N VAL A 615 -32.19 8.22 19.34
CA VAL A 615 -33.31 7.35 18.97
C VAL A 615 -34.51 7.70 19.84
N PRO A 616 -35.67 8.09 19.24
CA PRO A 616 -36.88 8.37 20.00
C PRO A 616 -37.25 7.22 20.93
N ASP A 617 -37.66 7.55 22.16
CA ASP A 617 -38.10 6.61 23.19
C ASP A 617 -37.02 5.61 23.68
N MET A 618 -35.74 5.85 23.38
CA MET A 618 -34.60 5.05 23.86
C MET A 618 -33.76 5.81 24.90
N SER A 619 -33.33 5.14 25.97
CA SER A 619 -32.44 5.75 26.97
C SER A 619 -31.01 5.89 26.47
N ALA A 620 -30.23 6.83 27.01
CA ALA A 620 -28.81 6.99 26.69
C ALA A 620 -27.98 5.71 26.93
N GLU A 621 -28.25 5.01 28.04
CA GLU A 621 -27.59 3.75 28.40
C GLU A 621 -27.89 2.66 27.38
N SER A 622 -29.18 2.51 27.03
CA SER A 622 -29.63 1.54 26.02
C SER A 622 -29.04 1.85 24.65
N TYR A 623 -28.98 3.12 24.26
CA TYR A 623 -28.40 3.56 23.00
C TYR A 623 -26.91 3.24 22.92
N ILE A 624 -26.12 3.58 23.95
CA ILE A 624 -24.68 3.31 23.97
C ILE A 624 -24.41 1.81 23.94
N ARG A 625 -25.16 1.02 24.73
CA ARG A 625 -25.04 -0.44 24.77
C ARG A 625 -25.38 -1.06 23.42
N GLN A 626 -26.46 -0.61 22.76
CA GLN A 626 -26.80 -1.04 21.40
C GLN A 626 -25.72 -0.62 20.40
N SER A 627 -25.18 0.60 20.50
CA SER A 627 -24.13 1.09 19.61
C SER A 627 -22.83 0.27 19.71
N ILE A 628 -22.56 -0.38 20.86
CA ILE A 628 -21.38 -1.25 21.04
C ILE A 628 -21.66 -2.67 20.56
N LEU A 629 -22.83 -3.23 20.90
CA LEU A 629 -23.17 -4.63 20.61
C LEU A 629 -23.71 -4.85 19.20
N GLU A 630 -24.41 -3.85 18.68
CA GLU A 630 -25.13 -3.83 17.40
C GLU A 630 -24.86 -2.49 16.68
N PRO A 631 -23.61 -2.15 16.33
CA PRO A 631 -23.24 -0.82 15.85
C PRO A 631 -23.96 -0.37 14.56
N ASN A 632 -24.48 -1.30 13.77
CA ASN A 632 -25.27 -0.99 12.56
C ASN A 632 -26.77 -0.74 12.85
N ALA A 633 -27.26 -0.98 14.08
CA ALA A 633 -28.68 -0.82 14.42
C ALA A 633 -29.13 0.65 14.35
N TYR A 634 -28.20 1.58 14.63
CA TYR A 634 -28.38 3.00 14.41
C TYR A 634 -27.05 3.65 14.06
N LEU A 635 -26.95 4.20 12.86
CA LEU A 635 -25.76 4.91 12.39
C LEU A 635 -25.83 6.37 12.85
N ALA A 636 -24.85 6.79 13.65
CA ALA A 636 -24.81 8.15 14.16
C ALA A 636 -24.70 9.18 13.01
N PRO A 637 -25.46 10.28 13.05
CA PRO A 637 -25.50 11.24 11.95
C PRO A 637 -24.24 12.13 11.86
N GLU A 638 -23.43 12.25 12.93
CA GLU A 638 -22.22 13.08 12.95
C GLU A 638 -20.90 12.30 13.04
N CYS A 639 -20.57 11.56 11.98
CA CYS A 639 -19.19 11.25 11.65
C CYS A 639 -18.52 12.45 10.95
N PRO A 640 -17.18 12.53 10.84
CA PRO A 640 -16.46 13.78 10.53
C PRO A 640 -16.89 14.51 9.25
N ASN A 641 -17.35 13.77 8.23
CA ASN A 641 -17.71 14.34 6.92
C ASN A 641 -19.12 13.96 6.43
N ALA A 642 -19.82 13.06 7.12
CA ALA A 642 -21.11 12.46 6.73
C ALA A 642 -21.73 11.72 7.92
N PRO A 643 -22.97 11.22 7.81
CA PRO A 643 -23.45 10.14 8.69
C PRO A 643 -22.49 8.95 8.66
N CYS A 644 -22.37 8.25 9.78
CA CYS A 644 -21.49 7.11 9.91
C CYS A 644 -21.88 5.99 8.94
N MET A 645 -20.90 5.29 8.40
CA MET A 645 -21.13 4.21 7.43
C MET A 645 -21.30 2.86 8.14
N PRO A 646 -22.18 1.97 7.63
CA PRO A 646 -22.35 0.64 8.19
C PRO A 646 -21.10 -0.22 7.98
N GLY A 647 -20.87 -1.19 8.87
CA GLY A 647 -19.79 -2.18 8.73
C GLY A 647 -18.39 -1.68 9.14
N ILE A 648 -18.25 -0.40 9.50
CA ILE A 648 -16.96 0.19 9.89
C ILE A 648 -16.58 -0.13 11.34
N MET A 649 -17.55 -0.10 12.27
CA MET A 649 -17.29 -0.49 13.66
C MET A 649 -17.30 -2.03 13.77
N PRO A 650 -16.34 -2.64 14.50
CA PRO A 650 -16.32 -4.09 14.67
C PRO A 650 -17.65 -4.64 15.22
N GLN A 651 -18.24 -5.60 14.52
CA GLN A 651 -19.57 -6.14 14.83
C GLN A 651 -19.53 -7.26 15.89
N ASN A 652 -18.34 -7.58 16.43
CA ASN A 652 -18.09 -8.75 17.28
C ASN A 652 -17.85 -8.40 18.75
N PHE A 653 -18.12 -7.17 19.20
CA PHE A 653 -17.90 -6.81 20.61
C PHE A 653 -18.82 -7.57 21.59
N HIS A 654 -20.01 -8.00 21.15
CA HIS A 654 -20.94 -8.82 21.93
C HIS A 654 -20.36 -10.16 22.40
N THR A 655 -19.31 -10.59 21.72
CA THR A 655 -18.62 -11.85 21.92
C THR A 655 -17.18 -11.68 22.42
N ARG A 656 -16.65 -10.44 22.44
CA ARG A 656 -15.29 -10.11 22.90
C ARG A 656 -15.25 -9.40 24.25
N LEU A 657 -16.33 -8.72 24.62
CA LEU A 657 -16.47 -8.05 25.92
C LEU A 657 -17.23 -8.96 26.89
N THR A 658 -16.76 -9.07 28.12
CA THR A 658 -17.58 -9.63 29.20
C THR A 658 -18.71 -8.66 29.56
N ALA A 659 -19.76 -9.16 30.22
CA ALA A 659 -20.85 -8.30 30.70
C ALA A 659 -20.33 -7.17 31.61
N GLU A 660 -19.36 -7.47 32.48
CA GLU A 660 -18.74 -6.51 33.39
C GLU A 660 -17.93 -5.44 32.64
N GLN A 661 -17.20 -5.82 31.59
CA GLN A 661 -16.45 -4.87 30.75
C GLN A 661 -17.39 -3.96 29.97
N LEU A 662 -18.48 -4.50 29.44
CA LEU A 662 -19.49 -3.72 28.74
C LEU A 662 -20.18 -2.71 29.69
N ASP A 663 -20.56 -3.13 30.90
CA ASP A 663 -21.12 -2.23 31.91
C ASP A 663 -20.13 -1.13 32.30
N THR A 664 -18.85 -1.48 32.41
CA THR A 664 -17.75 -0.55 32.68
C THR A 664 -17.61 0.50 31.56
N LEU A 665 -17.63 0.09 30.29
CA LEU A 665 -17.59 0.99 29.15
C LEU A 665 -18.82 1.89 29.05
N VAL A 666 -20.02 1.32 29.21
CA VAL A 666 -21.27 2.09 29.14
C VAL A 666 -21.31 3.14 30.25
N GLY A 667 -20.93 2.79 31.48
CA GLY A 667 -20.83 3.72 32.60
C GLY A 667 -19.82 4.83 32.34
N PHE A 668 -18.65 4.49 31.77
CA PHE A 668 -17.63 5.47 31.41
C PHE A 668 -18.10 6.44 30.31
N LEU A 669 -18.78 5.94 29.27
CA LEU A 669 -19.31 6.75 28.16
C LEU A 669 -20.47 7.65 28.61
N LEU A 670 -21.34 7.19 29.50
CA LEU A 670 -22.38 8.02 30.13
C LEU A 670 -21.80 9.18 30.95
N ALA A 671 -20.60 9.00 31.50
CA ALA A 671 -19.89 10.06 32.22
C ALA A 671 -19.21 11.08 31.28
N GLN A 672 -19.13 10.84 29.96
CA GLN A 672 -18.55 11.78 28.99
C GLN A 672 -19.52 12.91 28.68
N GLN A 673 -19.42 13.99 29.46
CA GLN A 673 -20.22 15.20 29.31
C GLN A 673 -19.39 16.38 28.75
N GLY A 674 -18.14 16.13 28.37
CA GLY A 674 -17.14 17.13 28.00
C GLY A 674 -16.80 18.13 29.12
N PRO A 675 -15.90 19.10 28.88
CA PRO A 675 -15.68 20.20 29.81
C PRO A 675 -16.92 21.11 29.86
N GLN A 676 -17.26 21.62 31.06
CA GLN A 676 -18.44 22.48 31.29
C GLN A 676 -18.50 23.62 30.25
N PRO A 677 -19.61 23.78 29.51
CA PRO A 677 -19.73 24.80 28.48
C PRO A 677 -19.75 26.19 29.12
N THR A 678 -18.82 27.06 28.71
CA THR A 678 -18.88 28.49 29.05
C THR A 678 -19.92 29.15 28.11
N PRO A 679 -20.94 29.85 28.63
CA PRO A 679 -21.86 30.59 27.76
C PRO A 679 -21.10 31.68 27.01
N VAL A 680 -21.31 31.81 25.70
CA VAL A 680 -20.72 32.87 24.88
C VAL A 680 -21.54 34.17 25.03
N PRO A 681 -20.95 35.30 25.46
CA PRO A 681 -21.49 36.62 25.19
C PRO A 681 -20.93 37.17 23.87
N ILE A 682 -21.81 37.80 23.10
CA ILE A 682 -21.49 38.52 21.87
C ILE A 682 -20.72 39.82 22.20
N GLY A 683 -19.57 40.03 21.56
CA GLY A 683 -19.04 41.36 21.23
C GLY A 683 -17.91 41.93 22.11
N ASN A 684 -16.84 42.32 21.41
CA ASN A 684 -15.81 43.33 21.71
C ASN A 684 -14.89 43.17 22.95
N GLY A 685 -13.57 43.18 22.68
CA GLY A 685 -12.60 43.83 23.54
C GLY A 685 -11.42 42.97 24.01
N LEU A 686 -10.21 43.38 23.62
CA LEU A 686 -8.89 42.90 24.04
C LEU A 686 -8.74 42.71 25.56
N ALA A 687 -8.02 41.66 26.00
CA ALA A 687 -6.80 41.75 26.83
C ALA A 687 -6.20 40.36 27.15
N ALA A 688 -4.90 40.37 27.43
CA ALA A 688 -3.95 39.26 27.45
C ALA A 688 -3.99 38.32 28.69
N THR A 689 -3.26 37.22 28.52
CA THR A 689 -2.87 36.06 29.36
C THR A 689 -2.47 36.37 30.82
N PRO A 690 -2.47 35.38 31.75
CA PRO A 690 -1.25 34.55 31.92
C PRO A 690 -1.49 33.06 32.25
N ALA A 691 -0.54 32.22 31.83
CA ALA A 691 -0.46 30.80 32.17
C ALA A 691 0.01 30.57 33.62
N PRO A 692 -0.46 29.50 34.30
CA PRO A 692 0.24 28.96 35.45
C PRO A 692 1.15 27.77 35.06
N LYS A 693 2.37 27.92 35.57
CA LYS A 693 3.58 27.10 35.60
C LYS A 693 3.43 25.57 35.66
N ALA A 694 4.32 24.95 34.89
CA ALA A 694 4.77 23.57 34.99
C ALA A 694 5.51 23.27 36.32
N VAL A 695 5.53 21.98 36.70
CA VAL A 695 6.59 21.38 37.50
C VAL A 695 7.23 20.25 36.69
N SER A 696 8.54 20.35 36.55
CA SER A 696 9.45 19.54 35.73
C SER A 696 9.94 18.27 36.43
N ALA A 697 10.32 17.27 35.63
CA ALA A 697 11.53 16.50 35.88
C ALA A 697 12.26 16.30 34.53
N ALA A 698 13.52 16.74 34.51
CA ALA A 698 14.32 16.92 33.31
C ALA A 698 15.17 15.68 32.98
N LYS A 699 15.34 15.41 31.67
CA LYS A 699 16.62 14.95 31.13
C LYS A 699 16.83 15.53 29.72
N VAL A 700 17.77 16.47 29.70
CA VAL A 700 18.50 17.13 28.59
C VAL A 700 18.08 16.75 27.16
N VAL A 701 17.18 17.57 26.59
CA VAL A 701 17.08 17.77 25.14
C VAL A 701 17.96 18.97 24.81
N ALA A 702 18.95 18.79 23.93
CA ALA A 702 19.62 19.93 23.32
C ALA A 702 18.56 20.79 22.61
N PRO A 703 18.55 22.13 22.78
CA PRO A 703 17.55 22.96 22.10
C PRO A 703 17.63 22.70 20.60
N PRO A 704 16.49 22.60 19.89
CA PRO A 704 16.52 22.51 18.44
C PRO A 704 17.33 23.71 17.93
N PRO A 705 18.18 23.55 16.91
CA PRO A 705 18.85 24.69 16.30
C PRO A 705 17.75 25.68 15.91
N VAL A 706 17.91 26.93 16.33
CA VAL A 706 17.04 28.02 15.87
C VAL A 706 17.22 28.06 14.36
N GLY A 707 16.26 27.48 13.65
CA GLY A 707 16.24 27.52 12.20
C GLY A 707 16.32 28.99 11.76
N PRO A 708 17.04 29.29 10.67
CA PRO A 708 17.03 30.64 10.12
C PRO A 708 15.58 31.09 9.88
N MET A 709 15.28 32.38 10.09
CA MET A 709 13.94 32.92 9.82
C MET A 709 13.52 32.58 8.38
N PRO A 710 12.26 32.22 8.13
CA PRO A 710 11.78 31.92 6.78
C PRO A 710 12.09 33.09 5.82
N SER A 711 12.53 32.79 4.60
CA SER A 711 12.86 33.79 3.58
C SER A 711 11.70 34.75 3.31
N THR A 712 10.46 34.27 3.41
CA THR A 712 9.23 35.06 3.36
C THR A 712 9.16 36.13 4.45
N VAL A 713 9.51 35.79 5.69
CA VAL A 713 9.56 36.72 6.84
C VAL A 713 10.66 37.76 6.64
N ILE A 714 11.84 37.33 6.18
CA ILE A 714 12.95 38.24 5.84
C ILE A 714 12.52 39.21 4.74
N GLY A 715 11.84 38.72 3.70
CA GLY A 715 11.30 39.51 2.62
C GLY A 715 10.29 40.55 3.09
N ILE A 716 9.35 40.17 3.96
CA ILE A 716 8.37 41.10 4.57
C ILE A 716 9.09 42.18 5.38
N LEU A 717 10.10 41.81 6.17
CA LEU A 717 10.90 42.77 6.95
C LEU A 717 11.65 43.77 6.04
N ILE A 718 12.21 43.31 4.92
CA ILE A 718 12.86 44.18 3.92
C ILE A 718 11.85 45.15 3.31
N ILE A 719 10.66 44.66 2.92
CA ILE A 719 9.59 45.50 2.36
C ILE A 719 9.14 46.55 3.38
N LEU A 720 8.88 46.15 4.63
CA LEU A 720 8.44 47.06 5.70
C LEU A 720 9.52 48.10 6.03
N LEU A 721 10.79 47.69 6.07
CA LEU A 721 11.91 48.61 6.32
C LEU A 721 12.04 49.65 5.20
N VAL A 722 11.95 49.22 3.93
CA VAL A 722 12.01 50.13 2.77
C VAL A 722 10.79 51.05 2.72
N ALA A 723 9.60 50.56 3.05
CA ALA A 723 8.39 51.36 3.14
C ALA A 723 8.49 52.41 4.27
N ALA A 724 9.00 52.02 5.44
CA ALA A 724 9.21 52.92 6.57
C ALA A 724 10.27 54.00 6.26
N LEU A 725 11.39 53.62 5.64
CA LEU A 725 12.40 54.57 5.16
C LEU A 725 11.84 55.52 4.10
N SER A 726 11.01 55.01 3.18
CA SER A 726 10.35 55.81 2.15
C SER A 726 9.37 56.81 2.75
N ALA A 727 8.57 56.39 3.75
CA ALA A 727 7.68 57.27 4.50
C ALA A 727 8.47 58.32 5.28
N PHE A 728 9.53 57.92 5.98
CA PHE A 728 10.41 58.84 6.70
C PHE A 728 11.03 59.90 5.77
N LEU A 729 11.46 59.53 4.56
CA LEU A 729 11.98 60.45 3.56
C LEU A 729 10.90 61.41 3.00
N LEU A 730 9.63 61.00 2.96
CA LEU A 730 8.51 61.89 2.64
C LEU A 730 8.20 62.88 3.77
N PHE A 731 8.30 62.45 5.04
CA PHE A 731 7.95 63.27 6.20
C PHE A 731 9.10 64.16 6.72
N LYS A 732 10.36 63.77 6.56
CA LYS A 732 11.52 64.55 7.01
C LYS A 732 11.61 65.93 6.33
N ASP A 733 11.15 66.04 5.09
CA ASP A 733 11.17 67.29 4.32
C ASP A 733 9.96 68.20 4.61
N HIS A 734 9.04 67.80 5.49
CA HIS A 734 8.00 68.67 6.03
C HIS A 734 8.39 69.37 7.34
N SER A 735 9.59 69.10 7.85
CA SER A 735 10.08 69.56 9.16
C SER A 735 11.10 70.71 9.10
N VAL A 736 11.19 71.43 7.97
CA VAL A 736 12.06 72.62 7.80
C VAL A 736 11.24 73.82 7.36
#